data_AF-A0AA88KRV0-F1
#
_entry.id   AF-A0AA88KRV0-F1
#
_cell.length_a   1.000
_cell.length_b   1.000
_cell.length_c   1.000
_cell.angle_alpha   90.00
_cell.angle_beta   90.00
_cell.angle_gamma   90.00
#
_symmetry.space_group_name_H-M   'P 1'
#
loop_
_entity.id
_entity.type
_entity.pdbx_description
1 polymer ?
#
loop_
_entity_poly.entity_id
_entity_poly.type
_entity_poly.pdbx_seq_one_letter_code
_entity_poly.pdbx_strand_id
1 'polypeptide(L)'
;MGGIVASKNVVVSILVDDPSLYTIGAKCQFGDQLMEHFPTVLDKMQHNLEEVKHLQNLVKSSTKLTKNLSKIKYFTTECYQPEQIDVGHKLAISMEYCSQYAKLNYEFEAICNQITNLKKEIKTLLSQTQAEYKQLNTMLDSSKKDLSKAQKKEAEILNKIAQISINVTSEDETKTQQDKLQKDYLVKKLDREQCEHELENTTNKYNARIYNRLYQIEVLEKKRFDAMKVLSQEYLACLTKMSQVEEKSCSNAETILSKLNEEQEIIAFIKECDAISPNSLPPCERSLNASFRQLEEEKEEPAFEAWLHTISASVRSIINENQAFSDSEFPTNNSSIGNQTSSALVSWKRASEIFGTNFDIIKGGKALQSHVCPKESGDNWFITCIFSVAKVPRLITRLFSTSEVNASGIYELNLCVGGEFVKVVVDDYFPVVSQNDITPLYSCSKENGIIIPELWVMLLEKAFAKLSGYYNRIDSNYLHLGLQVLTGMPQTNIVFSENVLKNSSFQDSSWNTIFNASKQGYIICCHSRFECSGVLHGSTSYTLVHCREKAGHTRWVKLTNPLCEIKRIPIELDYQVFLEQFAHVNICKYDPKHSRKSLTITSQMLSLNDEVLYPVIELNVVSSNEQEEFCFGVHQMHPVFKNACANPSVLGFIVVDVTRSKEIVTFITANVEREFAPAKQLKAGQYDLVPLLFQKNGDIQNIVMSCHHTGGMNWKLVPKSNVAIGTQVLKLGQLKKLVF
;
A
#
# COMPACT_ATOMS: atom_id res chain seq x y z
N MET A 1 3.84 53.14 -35.41
CA MET A 1 3.16 53.27 -34.10
C MET A 1 2.25 52.06 -33.92
N GLY A 2 2.68 51.05 -33.14
CA GLY A 2 1.94 49.84 -32.68
C GLY A 2 1.43 48.87 -33.77
N GLY A 3 1.48 47.55 -33.69
CA GLY A 3 1.83 46.57 -32.66
C GLY A 3 1.14 45.22 -32.99
N ILE A 4 1.95 44.20 -33.32
CA ILE A 4 1.85 42.76 -32.94
C ILE A 4 0.58 41.92 -33.32
N VAL A 5 0.85 40.92 -34.18
CA VAL A 5 0.40 39.50 -34.24
C VAL A 5 -1.02 39.14 -34.71
N ALA A 6 -1.07 38.43 -35.85
CA ALA A 6 -1.62 37.06 -35.95
C ALA A 6 -1.53 36.56 -37.42
N SER A 7 -0.64 35.61 -37.72
CA SER A 7 -0.70 34.85 -38.97
C SER A 7 -1.48 33.56 -38.76
N LYS A 8 -2.62 33.46 -39.46
CA LYS A 8 -3.39 32.24 -39.71
C LYS A 8 -2.72 31.41 -40.81
N ASN A 9 -2.74 30.09 -40.62
CA ASN A 9 -2.79 28.97 -41.57
C ASN A 9 -2.44 29.22 -43.05
N VAL A 10 -1.52 28.41 -43.59
CA VAL A 10 -1.60 27.92 -44.98
C VAL A 10 -1.36 26.41 -45.02
N VAL A 11 -2.38 25.70 -45.47
CA VAL A 11 -2.37 24.29 -45.90
C VAL A 11 -1.60 24.22 -47.21
N VAL A 12 -0.61 23.34 -47.32
CA VAL A 12 0.03 23.01 -48.61
C VAL A 12 0.03 21.50 -48.79
N SER A 13 -0.88 21.04 -49.65
CA SER A 13 -0.87 19.73 -50.28
C SER A 13 0.17 19.72 -51.40
N ILE A 14 1.19 18.87 -51.33
CA ILE A 14 2.07 18.57 -52.47
C ILE A 14 2.20 17.05 -52.59
N LEU A 15 1.41 16.50 -53.51
CA LEU A 15 1.70 15.24 -54.21
C LEU A 15 2.61 15.61 -55.39
N VAL A 16 3.83 15.08 -55.45
CA VAL A 16 4.70 15.17 -56.63
C VAL A 16 5.31 13.79 -56.90
N ASP A 17 5.09 13.30 -58.12
CA ASP A 17 5.50 11.99 -58.66
C ASP A 17 6.77 12.07 -59.53
N ASP A 18 7.62 13.09 -59.37
CA ASP A 18 8.83 13.28 -60.19
C ASP A 18 10.13 13.06 -59.37
N PRO A 19 10.99 12.08 -59.72
CA PRO A 19 12.27 11.82 -59.05
C PRO A 19 13.35 12.90 -59.25
N SER A 20 13.14 13.85 -60.17
CA SER A 20 14.15 14.86 -60.54
C SER A 20 14.13 16.15 -59.69
N LEU A 21 13.14 16.32 -58.81
CA LEU A 21 13.04 17.46 -57.89
C LEU A 21 13.83 17.24 -56.60
N TYR A 22 15.13 16.95 -56.72
CA TYR A 22 16.13 17.15 -55.67
C TYR A 22 16.44 18.65 -55.53
N THR A 23 15.43 19.50 -55.32
CA THR A 23 15.67 20.94 -55.04
C THR A 23 14.41 21.63 -54.51
N ILE A 24 14.04 21.33 -53.26
CA ILE A 24 13.48 22.36 -52.37
C ILE A 24 14.28 22.33 -51.07
N GLY A 25 15.48 22.94 -51.12
CA GLY A 25 16.01 23.90 -50.14
C GLY A 25 16.34 23.49 -48.71
N ALA A 26 15.85 22.37 -48.18
CA ALA A 26 16.11 21.97 -46.81
C ALA A 26 16.74 20.58 -46.78
N LYS A 27 18.08 20.52 -46.67
CA LYS A 27 18.75 19.28 -46.33
C LYS A 27 18.23 18.84 -44.95
N CYS A 28 17.77 17.59 -44.86
CA CYS A 28 17.50 16.96 -43.57
C CYS A 28 18.78 17.06 -42.74
N GLN A 29 18.71 17.74 -41.59
CA GLN A 29 19.91 18.14 -40.84
C GLN A 29 20.74 16.94 -40.42
N PHE A 30 20.07 15.80 -40.21
CA PHE A 30 20.65 14.54 -39.78
C PHE A 30 20.36 13.40 -40.78
N GLY A 31 19.86 13.72 -41.98
CA GLY A 31 19.38 12.71 -42.94
C GLY A 31 20.48 11.73 -43.33
N ASP A 32 21.65 12.25 -43.71
CA ASP A 32 22.79 11.44 -44.14
C ASP A 32 23.27 10.47 -43.03
N GLN A 33 23.14 10.85 -41.75
CA GLN A 33 23.51 10.03 -40.59
C GLN A 33 22.45 8.98 -40.22
N LEU A 34 21.18 9.25 -40.53
CA LEU A 34 20.05 8.42 -40.12
C LEU A 34 19.60 7.43 -41.19
N MET A 35 20.08 7.56 -42.44
CA MET A 35 19.74 6.66 -43.55
C MET A 35 20.06 5.19 -43.25
N GLU A 36 21.25 4.91 -42.70
CA GLU A 36 21.69 3.54 -42.37
C GLU A 36 20.96 2.96 -41.14
N HIS A 37 20.37 3.83 -40.32
CA HIS A 37 19.65 3.49 -39.09
C HIS A 37 18.14 3.73 -39.18
N PHE A 38 17.59 3.80 -40.40
CA PHE A 38 16.17 4.10 -40.62
C PHE A 38 15.19 3.20 -39.83
N PRO A 39 15.43 1.87 -39.66
CA PRO A 39 14.59 1.04 -38.80
C PRO A 39 14.54 1.54 -37.34
N THR A 40 15.69 1.91 -36.79
CA THR A 40 15.81 2.46 -35.43
C THR A 40 15.07 3.79 -35.29
N VAL A 41 15.02 4.60 -36.35
CA VAL A 41 14.23 5.85 -36.38
C VAL A 41 12.73 5.56 -36.25
N LEU A 42 12.22 4.53 -36.92
CA LEU A 42 10.82 4.12 -36.82
C LEU A 42 10.45 3.63 -35.43
N ASP A 43 11.33 2.85 -34.79
CA ASP A 43 11.15 2.40 -33.41
C ASP A 43 11.11 3.59 -32.44
N LYS A 44 11.96 4.60 -32.65
CA LYS A 44 11.96 5.79 -31.81
C LYS A 44 10.71 6.65 -32.01
N MET A 45 10.21 6.78 -33.24
CA MET A 45 8.92 7.44 -33.50
C MET A 45 7.75 6.73 -32.80
N GLN A 46 7.76 5.39 -32.78
CA GLN A 46 6.75 4.61 -32.05
C GLN A 46 6.80 4.91 -30.55
N HIS A 47 8.00 5.02 -29.97
CA HIS A 47 8.16 5.42 -28.58
C HIS A 47 7.64 6.84 -28.31
N ASN A 48 7.95 7.80 -29.18
CA ASN A 48 7.48 9.18 -29.07
C ASN A 48 5.94 9.28 -29.16
N LEU A 49 5.30 8.41 -29.93
CA LEU A 49 3.84 8.29 -29.96
C LEU A 49 3.26 7.82 -28.61
N GLU A 50 3.95 6.93 -27.90
CA GLU A 50 3.57 6.52 -26.54
C GLU A 50 3.74 7.66 -25.53
N GLU A 51 4.78 8.50 -25.64
CA GLU A 51 4.92 9.70 -24.80
C GLU A 51 3.72 10.64 -24.93
N VAL A 52 3.27 10.92 -26.17
CA VAL A 52 2.10 11.77 -26.43
C VAL A 52 0.82 11.14 -25.85
N LYS A 53 0.68 9.81 -25.87
CA LYS A 53 -0.45 9.11 -25.24
C LYS A 53 -0.45 9.23 -23.72
N HIS A 54 0.71 9.16 -23.08
CA HIS A 54 0.81 9.35 -21.63
C HIS A 54 0.34 10.75 -21.21
N LEU A 55 0.77 11.79 -21.93
CA LEU A 55 0.29 13.16 -21.68
C LEU A 55 -1.24 13.27 -21.87
N GLN A 56 -1.78 12.65 -22.93
CA GLN A 56 -3.23 12.62 -23.17
C GLN A 56 -4.01 12.02 -21.98
N ASN A 57 -3.51 10.94 -21.40
CA ASN A 57 -4.17 10.24 -20.29
C ASN A 57 -4.13 11.06 -18.99
N LEU A 58 -3.03 11.79 -18.76
CA LEU A 58 -2.91 12.73 -17.65
C LEU A 58 -3.97 13.83 -17.75
N VAL A 59 -4.04 14.53 -18.89
CA VAL A 59 -5.00 15.63 -19.07
C VAL A 59 -6.46 15.14 -18.94
N LYS A 60 -6.80 13.98 -19.50
CA LYS A 60 -8.15 13.39 -19.38
C LYS A 60 -8.57 13.09 -17.95
N SER A 61 -7.64 12.68 -17.11
CA SER A 61 -7.91 12.40 -15.69
C SER A 61 -8.31 13.68 -14.95
N SER A 62 -7.60 14.77 -15.21
CA SER A 62 -7.88 16.10 -14.66
C SER A 62 -9.20 16.70 -15.18
N THR A 63 -9.54 16.48 -16.46
CA THR A 63 -10.87 16.80 -17.01
C THR A 63 -11.98 16.07 -16.24
N LYS A 64 -11.84 14.75 -16.00
CA LYS A 64 -12.86 13.97 -15.28
C LYS A 64 -13.06 14.47 -13.84
N LEU A 65 -11.99 14.83 -13.16
CA LEU A 65 -12.04 15.37 -11.79
C LEU A 65 -12.80 16.70 -11.76
N THR A 66 -12.39 17.68 -12.57
CA THR A 66 -13.03 19.00 -12.62
C THR A 66 -14.50 18.95 -13.05
N LYS A 67 -14.85 18.03 -13.96
CA LYS A 67 -16.25 17.76 -14.34
C LYS A 67 -17.11 17.21 -13.19
N ASN A 68 -16.53 16.44 -12.28
CA ASN A 68 -17.27 15.93 -11.12
C ASN A 68 -17.43 17.01 -10.05
N LEU A 69 -16.38 17.79 -9.80
CA LEU A 69 -16.41 18.89 -8.83
C LEU A 69 -17.38 20.00 -9.23
N SER A 70 -17.54 20.28 -10.53
CA SER A 70 -18.49 21.28 -11.02
C SER A 70 -19.98 20.93 -10.77
N LYS A 71 -20.29 19.65 -10.47
CA LYS A 71 -21.66 19.18 -10.17
C LYS A 71 -22.10 19.44 -8.73
N ILE A 72 -21.17 19.76 -7.82
CA ILE A 72 -21.46 20.02 -6.40
C ILE A 72 -22.37 21.25 -6.22
N LYS A 73 -22.46 22.12 -7.23
CA LYS A 73 -23.38 23.28 -7.27
C LYS A 73 -24.86 22.94 -7.03
N TYR A 74 -25.26 21.68 -7.19
CA TYR A 74 -26.65 21.25 -7.04
C TYR A 74 -27.17 21.31 -5.58
N PHE A 75 -26.28 21.34 -4.59
CA PHE A 75 -26.68 21.37 -3.17
C PHE A 75 -27.14 22.74 -2.66
N THR A 76 -26.79 23.84 -3.34
CA THR A 76 -27.03 25.20 -2.82
C THR A 76 -28.34 25.85 -3.27
N THR A 77 -29.10 25.25 -4.19
CA THR A 77 -30.21 25.97 -4.89
C THR A 77 -31.62 25.44 -4.67
N GLU A 78 -31.85 24.24 -4.11
CA GLU A 78 -33.19 23.66 -4.03
C GLU A 78 -33.86 23.55 -2.64
N CYS A 79 -33.22 23.96 -1.53
CA CYS A 79 -33.84 23.83 -0.19
C CYS A 79 -33.99 25.16 0.56
N TYR A 80 -35.22 25.68 0.51
CA TYR A 80 -35.93 26.58 1.44
C TYR A 80 -35.96 25.98 2.88
N GLN A 81 -36.19 26.64 4.03
CA GLN A 81 -36.74 27.94 4.49
C GLN A 81 -35.80 28.55 5.58
N PRO A 82 -35.77 29.88 5.78
CA PRO A 82 -34.75 30.56 6.59
C PRO A 82 -34.84 30.38 8.12
N GLU A 83 -35.83 29.64 8.64
CA GLU A 83 -36.09 29.55 10.08
C GLU A 83 -35.56 28.25 10.74
N GLN A 84 -35.00 27.32 9.98
CA GLN A 84 -34.33 26.11 10.49
C GLN A 84 -32.99 25.92 9.78
N ILE A 85 -31.93 26.51 10.33
CA ILE A 85 -30.59 26.40 9.74
C ILE A 85 -29.74 25.47 10.60
N ASP A 86 -29.68 24.19 10.20
CA ASP A 86 -28.78 23.20 10.79
C ASP A 86 -27.31 23.41 10.36
N VAL A 87 -26.42 22.73 11.08
CA VAL A 87 -24.97 22.77 10.84
C VAL A 87 -24.58 22.27 9.43
N GLY A 88 -25.31 21.30 8.89
CA GLY A 88 -25.06 20.71 7.57
C GLY A 88 -25.30 21.70 6.42
N HIS A 89 -26.34 22.53 6.52
CA HIS A 89 -26.65 23.55 5.52
C HIS A 89 -25.62 24.69 5.49
N LYS A 90 -25.17 25.14 6.67
CA LYS A 90 -24.10 26.16 6.78
C LYS A 90 -22.82 25.66 6.09
N LEU A 91 -22.49 24.38 6.26
CA LEU A 91 -21.34 23.75 5.58
C LEU A 91 -21.55 23.56 4.06
N ALA A 92 -22.77 23.31 3.59
CA ALA A 92 -23.03 23.22 2.15
C ALA A 92 -22.82 24.56 1.43
N ILE A 93 -23.21 25.68 2.05
CA ILE A 93 -22.96 27.05 1.54
C ILE A 93 -21.45 27.31 1.41
N SER A 94 -20.62 26.68 2.25
CA SER A 94 -19.17 26.89 2.20
C SER A 94 -18.51 26.40 0.91
N MET A 95 -19.16 25.51 0.15
CA MET A 95 -18.67 24.90 -1.08
C MET A 95 -19.08 25.65 -2.37
N GLU A 96 -19.61 26.87 -2.27
CA GLU A 96 -20.13 27.66 -3.40
C GLU A 96 -19.10 27.90 -4.54
N TYR A 97 -17.81 27.99 -4.18
CA TYR A 97 -16.72 28.18 -5.13
C TYR A 97 -16.49 26.97 -6.06
N CYS A 98 -17.03 25.79 -5.74
CA CYS A 98 -16.96 24.60 -6.62
C CYS A 98 -17.63 24.81 -7.99
N SER A 99 -18.50 25.81 -8.12
CA SER A 99 -19.06 26.22 -9.42
C SER A 99 -18.01 26.69 -10.44
N GLN A 100 -16.83 27.14 -9.99
CA GLN A 100 -15.75 27.63 -10.86
C GLN A 100 -15.02 26.51 -11.61
N TYR A 101 -15.11 25.25 -11.17
CA TYR A 101 -14.53 24.10 -11.86
C TYR A 101 -15.12 23.85 -13.25
N ALA A 102 -16.33 24.34 -13.54
CA ALA A 102 -16.95 24.22 -14.86
C ALA A 102 -16.11 24.92 -15.95
N LYS A 103 -15.59 26.12 -15.66
CA LYS A 103 -14.74 26.87 -16.59
C LYS A 103 -13.41 26.17 -16.82
N LEU A 104 -12.82 25.63 -15.75
CA LEU A 104 -11.56 24.90 -15.81
C LEU A 104 -11.67 23.58 -16.59
N ASN A 105 -12.82 22.90 -16.51
CA ASN A 105 -13.09 21.70 -17.29
C ASN A 105 -12.98 21.96 -18.81
N TYR A 106 -13.52 23.08 -19.30
CA TYR A 106 -13.42 23.45 -20.73
C TYR A 106 -11.97 23.68 -21.19
N GLU A 107 -11.12 24.27 -20.33
CA GLU A 107 -9.70 24.48 -20.65
C GLU A 107 -8.95 23.14 -20.76
N PHE A 108 -9.20 22.19 -19.85
CA PHE A 108 -8.63 20.83 -19.95
C PHE A 108 -9.14 20.05 -21.17
N GLU A 109 -10.42 20.19 -21.54
CA GLU A 109 -10.98 19.56 -22.75
C GLU A 109 -10.32 20.11 -24.02
N ALA A 110 -10.03 21.41 -24.09
CA ALA A 110 -9.33 22.02 -25.22
C ALA A 110 -7.91 21.45 -25.38
N ILE A 111 -7.14 21.33 -24.29
CA ILE A 111 -5.81 20.70 -24.30
C ILE A 111 -5.90 19.24 -24.77
N CYS A 112 -6.88 18.48 -24.28
CA CYS A 112 -7.13 17.11 -24.73
C CYS A 112 -7.36 17.00 -26.24
N ASN A 113 -8.10 17.93 -26.83
CA ASN A 113 -8.36 17.94 -28.26
C ASN A 113 -7.09 18.22 -29.07
N GLN A 114 -6.25 19.15 -28.63
CA GLN A 114 -4.96 19.44 -29.29
C GLN A 114 -4.01 18.24 -29.26
N ILE A 115 -3.91 17.54 -28.11
CA ILE A 115 -3.11 16.31 -28.00
C ILE A 115 -3.65 15.22 -28.93
N THR A 116 -4.97 15.11 -29.07
CA THR A 116 -5.61 14.13 -29.95
C THR A 116 -5.23 14.35 -31.41
N ASN A 117 -5.17 15.60 -31.87
CA ASN A 117 -4.77 15.95 -33.22
C ASN A 117 -3.29 15.62 -33.46
N LEU A 118 -2.39 16.00 -32.56
CA LEU A 118 -0.96 15.70 -32.65
C LEU A 118 -0.70 14.18 -32.75
N LYS A 119 -1.38 13.40 -31.89
CA LYS A 119 -1.33 11.94 -31.92
C LYS A 119 -1.78 11.36 -33.26
N LYS A 120 -2.84 11.92 -33.85
CA LYS A 120 -3.37 11.46 -35.15
C LYS A 120 -2.36 11.72 -36.27
N GLU A 121 -1.73 12.90 -36.29
CA GLU A 121 -0.70 13.24 -37.27
C GLU A 121 0.50 12.28 -37.20
N ILE A 122 1.04 12.03 -36.00
CA ILE A 122 2.17 11.11 -35.78
C ILE A 122 1.83 9.69 -36.20
N LYS A 123 0.68 9.18 -35.77
CA LYS A 123 0.23 7.83 -36.13
C LYS A 123 0.07 7.68 -37.65
N THR A 124 -0.45 8.71 -38.32
CA THR A 124 -0.67 8.68 -39.78
C THR A 124 0.66 8.62 -40.51
N LEU A 125 1.61 9.51 -40.20
CA LEU A 125 2.92 9.52 -40.84
C LEU A 125 3.67 8.21 -40.58
N LEU A 126 3.68 7.73 -39.34
CA LEU A 126 4.36 6.47 -38.97
C LEU A 126 3.84 5.28 -39.79
N SER A 127 2.51 5.15 -39.92
CA SER A 127 1.89 4.06 -40.68
C SER A 127 2.21 4.13 -42.18
N GLN A 128 2.20 5.33 -42.77
CA GLN A 128 2.53 5.53 -44.18
C GLN A 128 4.01 5.20 -44.45
N THR A 129 4.91 5.67 -43.58
CA THR A 129 6.34 5.42 -43.70
C THR A 129 6.68 3.93 -43.54
N GLN A 130 6.07 3.23 -42.58
CA GLN A 130 6.26 1.79 -42.40
C GLN A 130 5.81 0.98 -43.62
N ALA A 131 4.66 1.35 -44.22
CA ALA A 131 4.15 0.69 -45.41
C ALA A 131 5.05 0.92 -46.63
N GLU A 132 5.46 2.17 -46.87
CA GLU A 132 6.34 2.52 -47.99
C GLU A 132 7.74 1.91 -47.84
N TYR A 133 8.30 1.90 -46.63
CA TYR A 133 9.58 1.24 -46.33
C TYR A 133 9.54 -0.25 -46.68
N LYS A 134 8.47 -0.95 -46.28
CA LYS A 134 8.27 -2.37 -46.60
C LYS A 134 8.17 -2.62 -48.10
N GLN A 135 7.43 -1.78 -48.82
CA GLN A 135 7.27 -1.87 -50.27
C GLN A 135 8.61 -1.65 -50.99
N LEU A 136 9.35 -0.60 -50.62
CA LEU A 136 10.62 -0.24 -51.22
C LEU A 136 11.69 -1.33 -51.01
N ASN A 137 11.78 -1.89 -49.80
CA ASN A 137 12.67 -3.04 -49.54
C ASN A 137 12.33 -4.24 -50.41
N THR A 138 11.04 -4.54 -50.57
CA THR A 138 10.60 -5.66 -51.41
C THR A 138 11.02 -5.47 -52.87
N MET A 139 10.86 -4.25 -53.41
CA MET A 139 11.29 -3.92 -54.77
C MET A 139 12.82 -3.99 -54.94
N LEU A 140 13.57 -3.48 -53.96
CA LEU A 140 15.03 -3.50 -53.99
C LEU A 140 15.56 -4.95 -53.96
N ASP A 141 14.95 -5.80 -53.14
CA ASP A 141 15.30 -7.22 -53.06
C ASP A 141 14.95 -7.99 -54.34
N SER A 142 13.83 -7.66 -55.00
CA SER A 142 13.51 -8.25 -56.30
C SER A 142 14.52 -7.87 -57.39
N SER A 143 14.90 -6.60 -57.49
CA SER A 143 15.89 -6.15 -58.49
C SER A 143 17.27 -6.77 -58.25
N LYS A 144 17.70 -6.88 -56.98
CA LYS A 144 18.93 -7.62 -56.61
C LYS A 144 18.87 -9.08 -57.04
N LYS A 145 17.72 -9.73 -56.86
CA LYS A 145 17.51 -11.13 -57.24
C LYS A 145 17.54 -11.32 -58.76
N ASP A 146 16.97 -10.40 -59.52
CA ASP A 146 16.97 -10.46 -60.98
C ASP A 146 18.36 -10.21 -61.57
N LEU A 147 19.12 -9.26 -61.01
CA LEU A 147 20.55 -9.11 -61.33
C LEU A 147 21.33 -10.40 -61.06
N SER A 148 21.15 -11.02 -59.89
CA SER A 148 21.81 -12.28 -59.55
C SER A 148 21.47 -13.41 -60.53
N LYS A 149 20.22 -13.46 -61.03
CA LYS A 149 19.82 -14.43 -62.07
C LYS A 149 20.48 -14.13 -63.42
N ALA A 150 20.55 -12.86 -63.82
CA ALA A 150 21.18 -12.45 -65.09
C ALA A 150 22.68 -12.79 -65.09
N GLN A 151 23.39 -12.49 -63.99
CA GLN A 151 24.79 -12.85 -63.79
C GLN A 151 25.03 -14.37 -63.89
N LYS A 152 24.14 -15.18 -63.31
CA LYS A 152 24.22 -16.65 -63.42
C LYS A 152 24.07 -17.13 -64.86
N LYS A 153 23.08 -16.60 -65.60
CA LYS A 153 22.84 -16.98 -67.00
C LYS A 153 23.99 -16.58 -67.93
N GLU A 154 24.61 -15.42 -67.70
CA GLU A 154 25.80 -14.99 -68.44
C GLU A 154 26.99 -15.92 -68.15
N ALA A 155 27.24 -16.25 -66.88
CA ALA A 155 28.29 -17.18 -66.48
C ALA A 155 28.11 -18.59 -67.08
N GLU A 156 26.87 -19.07 -67.18
CA GLU A 156 26.55 -20.34 -67.84
C GLU A 156 26.93 -20.38 -69.32
N ILE A 157 26.76 -19.27 -70.06
CA ILE A 157 27.15 -19.20 -71.48
C ILE A 157 28.67 -19.09 -71.62
N LEU A 158 29.33 -18.30 -70.79
CA LEU A 158 30.80 -18.23 -70.75
C LEU A 158 31.42 -19.61 -70.51
N ASN A 159 30.84 -20.39 -69.60
CA ASN A 159 31.26 -21.77 -69.36
C ASN A 159 31.05 -22.68 -70.59
N LYS A 160 29.93 -22.53 -71.33
CA LYS A 160 29.69 -23.30 -72.56
C LYS A 160 30.66 -22.93 -73.69
N ILE A 161 30.99 -21.65 -73.85
CA ILE A 161 32.00 -21.19 -74.81
C ILE A 161 33.37 -21.79 -74.48
N ALA A 162 33.76 -21.77 -73.19
CA ALA A 162 35.02 -22.35 -72.74
C ALA A 162 35.11 -23.87 -73.00
N GLN A 163 33.99 -24.60 -72.92
CA GLN A 163 33.95 -26.05 -73.17
C GLN A 163 34.08 -26.45 -74.65
N ILE A 164 33.57 -25.64 -75.58
CA ILE A 164 33.67 -25.91 -77.02
C ILE A 164 35.09 -25.69 -77.55
N SER A 165 35.80 -24.70 -77.01
CA SER A 165 37.21 -24.45 -77.34
C SER A 165 38.17 -25.60 -76.99
N ILE A 166 37.71 -26.62 -76.24
CA ILE A 166 38.51 -27.75 -75.75
C ILE A 166 38.26 -29.04 -76.54
N ASN A 167 37.09 -29.21 -77.17
CA ASN A 167 36.67 -30.44 -77.85
C ASN A 167 36.20 -30.12 -79.28
N VAL A 168 36.97 -30.44 -80.35
CA VAL A 168 36.53 -30.90 -81.71
C VAL A 168 37.60 -30.71 -82.82
N THR A 169 37.52 -31.56 -83.86
CA THR A 169 38.48 -31.88 -84.94
C THR A 169 38.08 -31.45 -86.39
N SER A 170 37.09 -30.57 -86.59
CA SER A 170 36.78 -29.94 -87.90
C SER A 170 36.60 -28.42 -87.75
N GLU A 171 37.18 -27.61 -88.66
CA GLU A 171 37.31 -26.15 -88.52
C GLU A 171 36.04 -25.34 -88.93
N ASP A 172 35.21 -25.85 -89.85
CA ASP A 172 34.07 -25.08 -90.39
C ASP A 172 32.78 -25.17 -89.53
N GLU A 173 32.51 -26.32 -88.90
CA GLU A 173 31.34 -26.49 -88.02
C GLU A 173 31.54 -25.81 -86.66
N THR A 174 32.76 -25.85 -86.13
CA THR A 174 33.16 -25.19 -84.86
C THR A 174 33.01 -23.68 -84.95
N LYS A 175 33.46 -23.07 -86.05
CA LYS A 175 33.34 -21.63 -86.27
C LYS A 175 31.88 -21.16 -86.28
N THR A 176 31.01 -21.93 -86.93
CA THR A 176 29.57 -21.63 -87.01
C THR A 176 28.89 -21.73 -85.62
N GLN A 177 29.26 -22.73 -84.81
CA GLN A 177 28.68 -22.95 -83.49
C GLN A 177 29.23 -21.98 -82.43
N GLN A 178 30.52 -21.64 -82.53
CA GLN A 178 31.17 -20.63 -81.71
C GLN A 178 30.60 -19.23 -82.01
N ASP A 179 30.42 -18.86 -83.27
CA ASP A 179 29.79 -17.59 -83.67
C ASP A 179 28.36 -17.44 -83.13
N LYS A 180 27.59 -18.54 -83.07
CA LYS A 180 26.24 -18.55 -82.50
C LYS A 180 26.26 -18.30 -80.98
N LEU A 181 27.17 -18.96 -80.25
CA LEU A 181 27.29 -18.77 -78.81
C LEU A 181 27.93 -17.44 -78.43
N GLN A 182 28.82 -16.90 -79.26
CA GLN A 182 29.37 -15.55 -79.11
C GLN A 182 28.25 -14.49 -79.21
N LYS A 183 27.30 -14.69 -80.14
CA LYS A 183 26.09 -13.85 -80.24
C LYS A 183 25.19 -14.01 -79.02
N ASP A 184 24.95 -15.23 -78.55
CA ASP A 184 24.13 -15.49 -77.35
C ASP A 184 24.76 -14.89 -76.07
N TYR A 185 26.09 -14.92 -75.95
CA TYR A 185 26.83 -14.25 -74.87
C TYR A 185 26.63 -12.74 -74.92
N LEU A 186 26.75 -12.13 -76.11
CA LEU A 186 26.54 -10.69 -76.26
C LEU A 186 25.13 -10.29 -75.82
N VAL A 187 24.11 -11.09 -76.13
CA VAL A 187 22.72 -10.88 -75.68
C VAL A 187 22.61 -10.99 -74.16
N LYS A 188 23.22 -12.00 -73.52
CA LYS A 188 23.14 -12.16 -72.05
C LYS A 188 23.95 -11.15 -71.27
N LYS A 189 25.06 -10.68 -71.82
CA LYS A 189 25.80 -9.54 -71.29
C LYS A 189 24.94 -8.27 -71.32
N LEU A 190 24.22 -8.03 -72.43
CA LEU A 190 23.27 -6.92 -72.54
C LEU A 190 22.13 -7.04 -71.51
N ASP A 191 21.56 -8.24 -71.33
CA ASP A 191 20.54 -8.51 -70.31
C ASP A 191 21.05 -8.21 -68.88
N ARG A 192 22.31 -8.57 -68.55
CA ARG A 192 22.92 -8.24 -67.25
C ARG A 192 23.08 -6.74 -67.09
N GLU A 193 23.68 -6.06 -68.07
CA GLU A 193 23.90 -4.62 -68.04
C GLU A 193 22.56 -3.87 -67.88
N GLN A 194 21.48 -4.37 -68.49
CA GLN A 194 20.13 -3.86 -68.30
C GLN A 194 19.63 -4.06 -66.86
N CYS A 195 19.81 -5.24 -66.27
CA CYS A 195 19.46 -5.48 -64.86
C CYS A 195 20.32 -4.66 -63.87
N GLU A 196 21.59 -4.39 -64.18
CA GLU A 196 22.46 -3.52 -63.38
C GLU A 196 21.94 -2.08 -63.39
N HIS A 197 21.57 -1.57 -64.57
CA HIS A 197 20.97 -0.25 -64.71
C HIS A 197 19.61 -0.15 -64.00
N GLU A 198 18.77 -1.20 -64.07
CA GLU A 198 17.50 -1.27 -63.36
C GLU A 198 17.68 -1.29 -61.82
N LEU A 199 18.70 -2.00 -61.32
CA LEU A 199 19.04 -2.03 -59.89
C LEU A 199 19.55 -0.65 -59.42
N GLU A 200 20.40 0.01 -60.20
CA GLU A 200 20.87 1.36 -59.90
C GLU A 200 19.71 2.36 -59.85
N ASN A 201 18.81 2.32 -60.84
CA ASN A 201 17.60 3.14 -60.86
C ASN A 201 16.68 2.86 -59.66
N THR A 202 16.51 1.58 -59.28
CA THR A 202 15.73 1.18 -58.11
C THR A 202 16.37 1.68 -56.80
N THR A 203 17.70 1.60 -56.69
CA THR A 203 18.47 2.05 -55.52
C THR A 203 18.40 3.57 -55.36
N ASN A 204 18.52 4.32 -56.45
CA ASN A 204 18.36 5.78 -56.46
C ASN A 204 16.93 6.18 -56.03
N LYS A 205 15.91 5.48 -56.53
CA LYS A 205 14.51 5.67 -56.12
C LYS A 205 14.28 5.35 -54.63
N TYR A 206 14.88 4.25 -54.14
CA TYR A 206 14.84 3.88 -52.73
C TYR A 206 15.43 5.00 -51.87
N ASN A 207 16.66 5.42 -52.16
CA ASN A 207 17.37 6.43 -51.38
C ASN A 207 16.63 7.77 -51.35
N ALA A 208 16.11 8.22 -52.49
CA ALA A 208 15.33 9.45 -52.58
C ALA A 208 14.05 9.42 -51.73
N ARG A 209 13.33 8.29 -51.74
CA ARG A 209 12.08 8.14 -50.96
C ARG A 209 12.35 8.06 -49.46
N ILE A 210 13.37 7.32 -49.03
CA ILE A 210 13.75 7.26 -47.60
C ILE A 210 14.19 8.63 -47.10
N TYR A 211 14.97 9.36 -47.89
CA TYR A 211 15.41 10.70 -47.53
C TYR A 211 14.24 11.68 -47.36
N ASN A 212 13.24 11.61 -48.24
CA ASN A 212 12.01 12.42 -48.13
C ASN A 212 11.26 12.09 -46.83
N ARG A 213 11.16 10.81 -46.47
CA ARG A 213 10.52 10.40 -45.21
C ARG A 213 11.30 10.88 -43.98
N LEU A 214 12.63 10.78 -43.98
CA LEU A 214 13.45 11.34 -42.91
C LEU A 214 13.22 12.83 -42.70
N TYR A 215 13.09 13.60 -43.78
CA TYR A 215 12.75 15.02 -43.71
C TYR A 215 11.37 15.25 -43.06
N GLN A 216 10.34 14.53 -43.50
CA GLN A 216 8.99 14.64 -42.92
C GLN A 216 8.98 14.27 -41.42
N ILE A 217 9.76 13.25 -41.04
CA ILE A 217 9.91 12.82 -39.64
C ILE A 217 10.60 13.91 -38.82
N GLU A 218 11.68 14.50 -39.33
CA GLU A 218 12.40 15.56 -38.62
C GLU A 218 11.50 16.79 -38.37
N VAL A 219 10.74 17.22 -39.38
CA VAL A 219 9.79 18.33 -39.26
C VAL A 219 8.71 18.01 -38.23
N LEU A 220 8.17 16.79 -38.26
CA LEU A 220 7.14 16.37 -37.33
C LEU A 220 7.66 16.24 -35.89
N GLU A 221 8.90 15.76 -35.70
CA GLU A 221 9.50 15.65 -34.37
C GLU A 221 9.77 17.01 -33.74
N LYS A 222 10.23 17.99 -34.53
CA LYS A 222 10.33 19.39 -34.09
C LYS A 222 8.96 19.92 -33.66
N LYS A 223 7.93 19.74 -34.51
CA LYS A 223 6.55 20.13 -34.20
C LYS A 223 6.02 19.44 -32.94
N ARG A 224 6.28 18.14 -32.76
CA ARG A 224 5.87 17.36 -31.59
C ARG A 224 6.51 17.92 -30.33
N PHE A 225 7.82 18.14 -30.36
CA PHE A 225 8.56 18.66 -29.21
C PHE A 225 8.00 20.01 -28.76
N ASP A 226 7.82 20.95 -29.69
CA ASP A 226 7.28 22.28 -29.40
C ASP A 226 5.83 22.21 -28.89
N ALA A 227 4.98 21.41 -29.54
CA ALA A 227 3.60 21.22 -29.12
C ALA A 227 3.52 20.59 -27.71
N MET A 228 4.31 19.56 -27.42
CA MET A 228 4.33 18.94 -26.10
C MET A 228 4.82 19.90 -25.02
N LYS A 229 5.79 20.75 -25.33
CA LYS A 229 6.25 21.79 -24.41
C LYS A 229 5.14 22.80 -24.10
N VAL A 230 4.48 23.34 -25.12
CA VAL A 230 3.38 24.32 -24.95
C VAL A 230 2.21 23.69 -24.20
N LEU A 231 1.76 22.50 -24.60
CA LEU A 231 0.63 21.81 -23.97
C LEU A 231 0.92 21.46 -22.51
N SER A 232 2.17 21.14 -22.16
CA SER A 232 2.57 20.88 -20.77
C SER A 232 2.52 22.16 -19.93
N GLN A 233 2.88 23.31 -20.50
CA GLN A 233 2.78 24.61 -19.83
C GLN A 233 1.32 25.03 -19.63
N GLU A 234 0.46 24.86 -20.64
CA GLU A 234 -0.99 25.11 -20.53
C GLU A 234 -1.64 24.21 -19.48
N TYR A 235 -1.26 22.93 -19.44
CA TYR A 235 -1.72 21.99 -18.42
C TYR A 235 -1.32 22.42 -17.02
N LEU A 236 -0.06 22.84 -16.83
CA LEU A 236 0.43 23.36 -15.55
C LEU A 236 -0.34 24.61 -15.11
N ALA A 237 -0.63 25.54 -16.03
CA ALA A 237 -1.43 26.72 -15.75
C ALA A 237 -2.85 26.37 -15.27
N CYS A 238 -3.46 25.32 -15.84
CA CYS A 238 -4.76 24.82 -15.39
C CYS A 238 -4.69 24.22 -13.97
N LEU A 239 -3.62 23.49 -13.63
CA LEU A 239 -3.42 22.97 -12.27
C LEU A 239 -3.27 24.10 -11.24
N THR A 240 -2.57 25.18 -11.58
CA THR A 240 -2.45 26.36 -10.71
C THR A 240 -3.81 27.02 -10.46
N LYS A 241 -4.64 27.19 -11.50
CA LYS A 241 -6.00 27.70 -11.35
C LYS A 241 -6.86 26.77 -10.47
N MET A 242 -6.68 25.45 -10.57
CA MET A 242 -7.37 24.47 -9.74
C MET A 242 -7.05 24.68 -8.25
N SER A 243 -5.76 24.78 -7.91
CA SER A 243 -5.29 25.02 -6.55
C SER A 243 -5.88 26.31 -5.94
N GLN A 244 -6.02 27.37 -6.75
CA GLN A 244 -6.61 28.64 -6.28
C GLN A 244 -8.10 28.51 -5.95
N VAL A 245 -8.84 27.65 -6.67
CA VAL A 245 -10.27 27.39 -6.37
C VAL A 245 -10.40 26.58 -5.08
N GLU A 246 -9.50 25.61 -4.86
CA GLU A 246 -9.45 24.81 -3.62
C GLU A 246 -9.15 25.70 -2.41
N GLU A 247 -8.12 26.54 -2.49
CA GLU A 247 -7.72 27.45 -1.41
C GLU A 247 -8.87 28.38 -0.99
N LYS A 248 -9.58 28.99 -1.95
CA LYS A 248 -10.76 29.82 -1.69
C LYS A 248 -11.91 29.05 -1.05
N SER A 249 -12.12 27.80 -1.47
CA SER A 249 -13.19 26.94 -0.92
C SER A 249 -12.90 26.57 0.54
N CYS A 250 -11.65 26.22 0.85
CA CYS A 250 -11.21 25.90 2.22
C CYS A 250 -11.31 27.12 3.14
N SER A 251 -10.83 28.30 2.70
CA SER A 251 -10.91 29.53 3.50
C SER A 251 -12.36 29.93 3.82
N ASN A 252 -13.28 29.76 2.86
CA ASN A 252 -14.71 29.99 3.11
C ASN A 252 -15.30 28.99 4.12
N ALA A 253 -14.91 27.71 4.04
CA ALA A 253 -15.31 26.67 4.99
C ALA A 253 -14.82 26.97 6.42
N GLU A 254 -13.56 27.38 6.58
CA GLU A 254 -13.00 27.78 7.88
C GLU A 254 -13.72 29.00 8.46
N THR A 255 -14.08 29.98 7.61
CA THR A 255 -14.84 31.17 8.02
C THR A 255 -16.26 30.82 8.50
N ILE A 256 -16.88 29.80 7.94
CA ILE A 256 -18.22 29.35 8.37
C ILE A 256 -18.11 28.46 9.61
N LEU A 257 -17.14 27.55 9.67
CA LEU A 257 -16.88 26.68 10.83
C LEU A 257 -16.61 27.50 12.10
N SER A 258 -15.82 28.57 11.98
CA SER A 258 -15.54 29.48 13.10
C SER A 258 -16.75 30.27 13.59
N LYS A 259 -17.82 30.36 12.81
CA LYS A 259 -19.09 31.00 13.18
C LYS A 259 -20.10 30.01 13.80
N LEU A 260 -19.81 28.71 13.80
CA LEU A 260 -20.65 27.71 14.46
C LEU A 260 -20.42 27.73 15.96
N ASN A 261 -21.49 27.74 16.76
CA ASN A 261 -21.43 27.78 18.21
C ASN A 261 -22.32 26.68 18.79
N GLU A 262 -21.69 25.73 19.47
CA GLU A 262 -22.33 24.57 20.11
C GLU A 262 -23.38 24.98 21.15
N GLU A 263 -23.14 26.03 21.92
CA GLU A 263 -24.06 26.52 22.94
C GLU A 263 -25.34 27.08 22.31
N GLN A 264 -25.22 27.77 21.18
CA GLN A 264 -26.38 28.28 20.44
C GLN A 264 -27.24 27.15 19.84
N GLU A 265 -26.62 26.04 19.42
CA GLU A 265 -27.30 24.87 18.85
C GLU A 265 -27.93 23.99 19.94
N ILE A 266 -27.27 23.81 21.09
CA ILE A 266 -27.80 23.06 22.25
C ILE A 266 -28.96 23.81 22.92
N ILE A 267 -28.88 25.15 23.01
CA ILE A 267 -29.99 25.98 23.53
C ILE A 267 -31.24 25.84 22.64
N ALA A 268 -31.06 25.62 21.34
CA ALA A 268 -32.17 25.33 20.44
C ALA A 268 -32.75 23.93 20.70
N PHE A 269 -31.91 22.92 20.92
CA PHE A 269 -32.29 21.53 21.15
C PHE A 269 -32.96 21.25 22.51
N ILE A 270 -32.45 21.83 23.61
CA ILE A 270 -32.99 21.59 24.97
C ILE A 270 -34.44 22.07 25.08
N LYS A 271 -34.81 23.12 24.35
CA LYS A 271 -36.21 23.58 24.30
C LYS A 271 -37.19 22.54 23.77
N GLU A 272 -36.71 21.44 23.15
CA GLU A 272 -37.55 20.41 22.54
C GLU A 272 -37.76 19.16 23.41
N CYS A 273 -36.98 18.93 24.48
CA CYS A 273 -36.86 17.61 25.13
C CYS A 273 -37.57 17.36 26.49
N ASP A 274 -38.17 18.35 27.17
CA ASP A 274 -38.75 18.22 28.54
C ASP A 274 -40.08 17.42 28.66
N ALA A 275 -40.23 16.23 28.04
CA ALA A 275 -41.47 15.44 28.08
C ALA A 275 -41.28 13.90 28.35
N ILE A 276 -41.67 13.41 29.55
CA ILE A 276 -42.20 12.03 29.94
C ILE A 276 -41.35 11.08 30.89
N SER A 277 -42.04 10.24 31.71
CA SER A 277 -41.65 9.49 32.96
C SER A 277 -41.98 7.93 33.01
N PRO A 278 -41.57 7.13 34.07
CA PRO A 278 -41.37 5.65 34.07
C PRO A 278 -42.33 4.75 34.92
N ASN A 279 -42.51 3.44 34.59
CA ASN A 279 -42.84 2.26 35.46
C ASN A 279 -43.27 0.96 34.69
N SER A 280 -42.64 -0.23 34.90
CA SER A 280 -43.28 -1.59 34.96
C SER A 280 -42.34 -2.86 35.07
N LEU A 281 -42.16 -3.39 36.30
CA LEU A 281 -42.19 -4.82 36.83
C LEU A 281 -41.27 -6.00 36.29
N PRO A 282 -41.20 -7.24 36.89
CA PRO A 282 -40.71 -7.72 38.23
C PRO A 282 -39.92 -9.13 38.19
N PRO A 283 -39.60 -9.85 39.32
CA PRO A 283 -38.40 -10.74 39.47
C PRO A 283 -38.53 -12.24 39.91
N CYS A 284 -37.34 -12.93 39.99
CA CYS A 284 -36.87 -14.09 40.82
C CYS A 284 -36.73 -15.49 40.13
N GLU A 285 -35.77 -16.41 40.37
CA GLU A 285 -35.04 -16.89 41.58
C GLU A 285 -33.62 -17.48 41.33
N ARG A 286 -32.85 -17.70 42.41
CA ARG A 286 -31.39 -17.94 42.49
C ARG A 286 -31.08 -19.18 43.38
N SER A 287 -30.23 -20.13 42.96
CA SER A 287 -29.42 -20.97 43.87
C SER A 287 -28.44 -21.92 43.14
N LEU A 288 -27.36 -21.35 42.62
CA LEU A 288 -26.05 -21.99 42.26
C LEU A 288 -25.05 -20.94 41.72
N ASN A 289 -25.49 -19.68 41.67
CA ASN A 289 -24.82 -18.57 41.00
C ASN A 289 -23.85 -17.78 41.88
N ALA A 290 -23.46 -18.26 43.07
CA ALA A 290 -22.63 -17.44 43.97
C ALA A 290 -21.16 -17.32 43.49
N SER A 291 -20.61 -18.35 42.85
CA SER A 291 -19.24 -18.29 42.28
C SER A 291 -19.20 -17.83 40.82
N PHE A 292 -20.35 -17.71 40.17
CA PHE A 292 -20.46 -17.30 38.75
C PHE A 292 -21.04 -15.88 38.58
N ARG A 293 -21.52 -15.24 39.65
CA ARG A 293 -21.99 -13.84 39.64
C ARG A 293 -20.92 -12.78 39.83
N GLN A 294 -19.66 -13.16 40.01
CA GLN A 294 -18.55 -12.20 39.91
C GLN A 294 -18.09 -11.96 38.47
N LEU A 295 -18.76 -12.56 37.48
CA LEU A 295 -18.58 -12.24 36.06
C LEU A 295 -19.86 -11.54 35.53
N GLU A 296 -20.35 -10.54 36.26
CA GLU A 296 -21.35 -9.61 35.74
C GLU A 296 -20.73 -8.78 34.61
N GLU A 297 -21.51 -8.58 33.54
CA GLU A 297 -21.17 -7.73 32.40
C GLU A 297 -20.80 -6.33 32.87
N GLU A 298 -19.51 -6.06 33.05
CA GLU A 298 -19.04 -4.69 32.99
C GLU A 298 -19.30 -4.21 31.56
N LYS A 299 -20.06 -3.13 31.42
CA LYS A 299 -19.98 -2.31 30.22
C LYS A 299 -18.53 -1.80 30.17
N GLU A 300 -17.65 -2.56 29.52
CA GLU A 300 -16.20 -2.33 29.57
C GLU A 300 -15.83 -0.93 29.05
N GLU A 301 -16.61 -0.32 28.14
CA GLU A 301 -16.16 0.87 27.41
C GLU A 301 -15.77 2.08 28.29
N PRO A 302 -16.54 2.49 29.32
CA PRO A 302 -16.12 3.58 30.21
C PRO A 302 -15.15 3.13 31.33
N ALA A 303 -15.31 1.91 31.85
CA ALA A 303 -14.49 1.40 32.96
C ALA A 303 -13.07 1.04 32.51
N PHE A 304 -12.92 0.50 31.30
CA PHE A 304 -11.65 0.17 30.68
C PHE A 304 -10.87 1.44 30.31
N GLU A 305 -11.51 2.45 29.71
CA GLU A 305 -10.85 3.74 29.44
C GLU A 305 -10.42 4.42 30.76
N ALA A 306 -11.23 4.34 31.82
CA ALA A 306 -10.81 4.82 33.15
C ALA A 306 -9.63 4.02 33.73
N TRP A 307 -9.63 2.70 33.56
CA TRP A 307 -8.54 1.82 34.01
C TRP A 307 -7.22 2.12 33.29
N LEU A 308 -7.25 2.40 31.98
CA LEU A 308 -6.06 2.75 31.20
C LEU A 308 -5.34 3.97 31.77
N HIS A 309 -6.09 4.95 32.28
CA HIS A 309 -5.55 6.18 32.87
C HIS A 309 -5.32 6.10 34.38
N THR A 310 -5.63 4.98 35.02
CA THR A 310 -5.43 4.80 36.47
C THR A 310 -4.11 4.10 36.74
N ILE A 311 -3.25 4.74 37.54
CA ILE A 311 -2.02 4.10 38.06
C ILE A 311 -2.34 3.14 39.21
N SER A 312 -1.62 2.01 39.27
CA SER A 312 -1.70 1.04 40.37
C SER A 312 -1.40 1.65 41.74
N ALA A 313 -2.00 1.10 42.79
CA ALA A 313 -1.83 1.60 44.17
C ALA A 313 -0.37 1.58 44.63
N SER A 314 0.41 0.56 44.26
CA SER A 314 1.84 0.45 44.56
C SER A 314 2.65 1.58 43.92
N VAL A 315 2.45 1.83 42.63
CA VAL A 315 3.10 2.92 41.88
C VAL A 315 2.73 4.28 42.49
N ARG A 316 1.45 4.47 42.83
CA ARG A 316 0.98 5.70 43.48
C ARG A 316 1.65 5.95 44.84
N SER A 317 1.83 4.91 45.66
CA SER A 317 2.53 5.03 46.95
C SER A 317 3.97 5.52 46.75
N ILE A 318 4.71 4.88 45.83
CA ILE A 318 6.11 5.21 45.54
C ILE A 318 6.26 6.65 45.01
N ILE A 319 5.33 7.11 44.18
CA ILE A 319 5.31 8.50 43.69
C ILE A 319 5.04 9.47 44.85
N ASN A 320 4.04 9.19 45.69
CA ASN A 320 3.68 10.06 46.81
C ASN A 320 4.79 10.16 47.87
N GLU A 321 5.52 9.07 48.10
CA GLU A 321 6.65 9.00 49.03
C GLU A 321 7.95 9.61 48.45
N ASN A 322 7.96 9.99 47.16
CA ASN A 322 9.15 10.43 46.42
C ASN A 322 10.34 9.46 46.54
N GLN A 323 10.05 8.17 46.65
CA GLN A 323 11.08 7.14 46.74
C GLN A 323 11.65 6.85 45.35
N ALA A 324 12.96 7.01 45.18
CA ALA A 324 13.64 6.65 43.94
C ALA A 324 13.41 5.16 43.61
N PHE A 325 12.82 4.91 42.45
CA PHE A 325 12.49 3.55 42.00
C PHE A 325 13.59 2.98 41.12
N SER A 326 13.94 1.72 41.36
CA SER A 326 14.85 0.93 40.52
C SER A 326 14.18 -0.41 40.25
N ASP A 327 14.04 -0.78 38.99
CA ASP A 327 13.31 -1.95 38.57
C ASP A 327 14.13 -3.23 38.81
N SER A 328 13.81 -3.93 39.90
CA SER A 328 14.47 -5.19 40.25
C SER A 328 14.24 -6.32 39.25
N GLU A 329 13.14 -6.26 38.47
CA GLU A 329 12.83 -7.27 37.46
C GLU A 329 13.55 -7.00 36.13
N PHE A 330 14.00 -5.76 35.91
CA PHE A 330 14.73 -5.32 34.73
C PHE A 330 15.93 -4.43 35.12
N PRO A 331 16.95 -5.02 35.77
CA PRO A 331 18.02 -4.26 36.42
C PRO A 331 18.92 -3.52 35.41
N THR A 332 19.57 -2.45 35.87
CA THR A 332 20.46 -1.59 35.07
C THR A 332 21.84 -2.20 34.81
N ASN A 333 21.88 -3.42 34.29
CA ASN A 333 23.11 -4.15 33.98
C ASN A 333 22.97 -4.97 32.69
N ASN A 334 24.02 -5.71 32.32
CA ASN A 334 24.07 -6.47 31.07
C ASN A 334 22.99 -7.54 30.93
N SER A 335 22.35 -8.00 32.02
CA SER A 335 21.26 -8.97 31.94
C SER A 335 20.01 -8.42 31.24
N SER A 336 19.77 -7.11 31.33
CA SER A 336 18.68 -6.41 30.65
C SER A 336 19.03 -6.01 29.21
N ILE A 337 20.32 -6.03 28.85
CA ILE A 337 20.83 -5.76 27.49
C ILE A 337 20.82 -7.06 26.67
N GLY A 338 21.51 -8.11 27.14
CA GLY A 338 21.64 -9.42 26.49
C GLY A 338 23.09 -9.85 26.24
N ASN A 339 23.32 -11.17 26.11
CA ASN A 339 24.65 -11.82 26.16
C ASN A 339 25.58 -11.63 24.93
N GLN A 340 25.29 -10.70 24.01
CA GLN A 340 26.08 -10.53 22.77
C GLN A 340 26.83 -9.20 22.65
N THR A 341 26.73 -8.29 23.61
CA THR A 341 27.49 -7.03 23.55
C THR A 341 28.88 -7.20 24.15
N SER A 342 29.90 -7.25 23.29
CA SER A 342 31.31 -7.08 23.62
C SER A 342 31.63 -5.64 24.10
N SER A 343 30.85 -5.06 24.99
CA SER A 343 30.99 -3.65 25.37
C SER A 343 31.13 -3.48 26.86
N ALA A 344 32.38 -3.46 27.33
CA ALA A 344 32.78 -2.94 28.64
C ALA A 344 32.54 -1.42 28.79
N LEU A 345 31.59 -0.83 28.03
CA LEU A 345 31.41 0.61 27.86
C LEU A 345 29.98 1.11 28.11
N VAL A 346 28.93 0.26 28.09
CA VAL A 346 27.55 0.72 28.27
C VAL A 346 27.32 1.20 29.70
N SER A 347 26.71 2.37 29.86
CA SER A 347 26.33 2.93 31.16
C SER A 347 24.83 3.14 31.23
N TRP A 348 24.25 3.19 32.43
CA TRP A 348 22.83 3.48 32.63
C TRP A 348 22.67 4.83 33.32
N LYS A 349 21.80 5.67 32.79
CA LYS A 349 21.57 7.05 33.25
C LYS A 349 20.08 7.33 33.40
N ARG A 350 19.69 8.05 34.45
CA ARG A 350 18.32 8.55 34.61
C ARG A 350 17.95 9.49 33.47
N ALA A 351 16.66 9.65 33.18
CA ALA A 351 16.20 10.66 32.24
C ALA A 351 16.70 12.06 32.63
N SER A 352 16.76 12.37 33.93
CA SER A 352 17.25 13.65 34.44
C SER A 352 18.75 13.87 34.24
N GLU A 353 19.54 12.80 34.17
CA GLU A 353 20.98 12.88 33.85
C GLU A 353 21.21 13.06 32.34
N ILE A 354 20.30 12.56 31.50
CA ILE A 354 20.39 12.66 30.03
C ILE A 354 19.85 14.02 29.54
N PHE A 355 18.69 14.43 30.06
CA PHE A 355 17.92 15.57 29.55
C PHE A 355 17.86 16.77 30.50
N GLY A 356 18.50 16.68 31.68
CA GLY A 356 18.39 17.70 32.73
C GLY A 356 17.03 17.67 33.42
N THR A 357 16.58 18.82 33.93
CA THR A 357 15.33 18.91 34.72
C THR A 357 14.07 19.14 33.87
N ASN A 358 14.21 19.37 32.57
CA ASN A 358 13.11 19.76 31.68
C ASN A 358 12.92 18.73 30.57
N PHE A 359 12.12 17.71 30.87
CA PHE A 359 11.71 16.68 29.92
C PHE A 359 10.27 16.27 30.20
N ASP A 360 9.59 15.78 29.16
CA ASP A 360 8.22 15.29 29.24
C ASP A 360 8.16 13.80 28.92
N ILE A 361 7.10 13.12 29.35
CA ILE A 361 6.80 11.77 28.82
C ILE A 361 6.42 11.91 27.35
N ILE A 362 5.41 12.74 27.07
CA ILE A 362 4.93 13.09 25.72
C ILE A 362 4.82 14.61 25.65
N LYS A 363 5.66 15.23 24.83
CA LYS A 363 5.72 16.68 24.70
C LYS A 363 4.42 17.20 24.09
N GLY A 364 3.76 18.12 24.79
CA GLY A 364 2.47 18.66 24.36
C GLY A 364 1.31 17.64 24.35
N GLY A 365 1.45 16.51 25.05
CA GLY A 365 0.38 15.53 25.24
C GLY A 365 -0.02 14.74 23.98
N LYS A 366 0.71 14.89 22.87
CA LYS A 366 0.44 14.18 21.61
C LYS A 366 1.71 13.50 21.08
N ALA A 367 1.71 12.18 21.09
CA ALA A 367 2.82 11.40 20.52
C ALA A 367 2.87 11.60 19.00
N LEU A 368 3.88 12.33 18.53
CA LEU A 368 4.06 12.62 17.11
C LEU A 368 4.87 11.50 16.44
N GLN A 369 4.33 10.93 15.37
CA GLN A 369 5.03 9.94 14.55
C GLN A 369 6.41 10.44 14.10
N SER A 370 6.54 11.74 13.82
CA SER A 370 7.79 12.38 13.42
C SER A 370 8.87 12.40 14.50
N HIS A 371 8.55 12.08 15.75
CA HIS A 371 9.53 12.05 16.83
C HIS A 371 10.22 10.68 16.96
N VAL A 372 9.65 9.61 16.40
CA VAL A 372 10.24 8.27 16.54
C VAL A 372 11.56 8.18 15.77
N CYS A 373 12.66 7.99 16.50
CA CYS A 373 13.96 7.63 15.95
C CYS A 373 14.39 6.24 16.45
N PRO A 374 14.69 5.31 15.54
CA PRO A 374 15.20 4.00 15.92
C PRO A 374 16.68 4.06 16.35
N LYS A 375 17.16 3.00 17.01
CA LYS A 375 18.59 2.77 17.24
C LYS A 375 19.38 2.64 15.92
N GLU A 376 20.65 3.00 15.95
CA GLU A 376 21.52 3.03 14.76
C GLU A 376 21.80 1.65 14.14
N SER A 377 21.73 0.57 14.93
CA SER A 377 22.06 -0.78 14.48
C SER A 377 21.07 -1.84 14.97
N GLY A 378 20.87 -2.89 14.17
CA GLY A 378 19.94 -4.00 14.45
C GLY A 378 18.58 -3.84 13.79
N ASP A 379 17.73 -4.85 13.95
CA ASP A 379 16.39 -4.87 13.37
C ASP A 379 15.45 -3.96 14.18
N ASN A 380 14.81 -3.00 13.50
CA ASN A 380 13.96 -1.97 14.11
C ASN A 380 12.46 -2.25 13.89
N TRP A 381 12.08 -3.53 13.78
CA TRP A 381 10.69 -3.95 13.54
C TRP A 381 9.70 -3.42 14.60
N PHE A 382 10.05 -3.47 15.90
CA PHE A 382 9.14 -3.01 16.95
C PHE A 382 8.97 -1.49 16.91
N ILE A 383 10.06 -0.77 16.68
CA ILE A 383 10.03 0.69 16.50
C ILE A 383 9.25 1.09 15.25
N THR A 384 9.31 0.29 14.20
CA THR A 384 8.47 0.46 13.02
C THR A 384 6.98 0.30 13.37
N CYS A 385 6.63 -0.62 14.28
CA CYS A 385 5.26 -0.74 14.79
C CYS A 385 4.86 0.51 15.60
N ILE A 386 5.72 1.00 16.51
CA ILE A 386 5.49 2.24 17.26
C ILE A 386 5.26 3.42 16.29
N PHE A 387 6.16 3.60 15.33
CA PHE A 387 6.05 4.60 14.27
C PHE A 387 4.73 4.48 13.50
N SER A 388 4.31 3.25 13.16
CA SER A 388 3.07 2.99 12.42
C SER A 388 1.83 3.35 13.24
N VAL A 389 1.81 2.99 14.52
CA VAL A 389 0.70 3.24 15.44
C VAL A 389 0.60 4.73 15.80
N ALA A 390 1.73 5.44 15.87
CA ALA A 390 1.76 6.89 16.12
C ALA A 390 1.05 7.75 15.04
N LYS A 391 0.61 7.16 13.91
CA LYS A 391 -0.37 7.80 12.99
C LYS A 391 -1.70 8.11 13.68
N VAL A 392 -2.03 7.35 14.73
CA VAL A 392 -3.19 7.56 15.59
C VAL A 392 -2.68 7.83 17.01
N PRO A 393 -2.32 9.08 17.36
CA PRO A 393 -1.65 9.40 18.61
C PRO A 393 -2.37 8.91 19.87
N ARG A 394 -3.71 8.86 19.86
CA ARG A 394 -4.51 8.31 20.97
C ARG A 394 -4.15 6.86 21.31
N LEU A 395 -3.79 6.05 20.30
CA LEU A 395 -3.37 4.66 20.53
C LEU A 395 -2.04 4.55 21.25
N ILE A 396 -1.17 5.56 21.15
CA ILE A 396 0.08 5.65 21.91
C ILE A 396 -0.18 6.24 23.30
N THR A 397 -0.90 7.36 23.40
CA THR A 397 -1.10 8.05 24.69
C THR A 397 -1.84 7.16 25.71
N ARG A 398 -2.79 6.34 25.26
CA ARG A 398 -3.50 5.39 26.14
C ARG A 398 -2.61 4.28 26.71
N LEU A 399 -1.42 4.07 26.15
CA LEU A 399 -0.45 3.10 26.67
C LEU A 399 0.26 3.64 27.91
N PHE A 400 0.03 4.89 28.33
CA PHE A 400 0.65 5.49 29.50
C PHE A 400 -0.40 5.72 30.58
N SER A 401 -0.28 4.99 31.69
CA SER A 401 -1.07 5.25 32.90
C SER A 401 -0.48 6.43 33.66
N THR A 402 0.85 6.51 33.69
CA THR A 402 1.58 7.67 34.19
C THR A 402 1.65 8.73 33.09
N SER A 403 0.95 9.84 33.27
CA SER A 403 0.89 10.95 32.30
C SER A 403 1.93 12.05 32.55
N GLU A 404 2.53 12.08 33.74
CA GLU A 404 3.45 13.14 34.17
C GLU A 404 4.79 12.59 34.67
N VAL A 405 5.86 13.35 34.44
CA VAL A 405 7.18 13.06 34.99
C VAL A 405 7.14 13.17 36.51
N ASN A 406 7.78 12.23 37.21
CA ASN A 406 7.82 12.19 38.67
C ASN A 406 9.26 11.98 39.16
N ALA A 407 9.56 12.53 40.35
CA ALA A 407 10.90 12.47 40.93
C ALA A 407 11.35 11.05 41.30
N SER A 408 10.40 10.14 41.51
CA SER A 408 10.67 8.72 41.77
C SER A 408 11.19 7.98 40.53
N GLY A 409 11.00 8.52 39.32
CA GLY A 409 11.44 7.92 38.07
C GLY A 409 10.74 6.61 37.75
N ILE A 410 9.47 6.44 38.16
CA ILE A 410 8.65 5.23 37.95
C ILE A 410 7.52 5.52 36.96
N TYR A 411 7.32 4.63 36.00
CA TYR A 411 6.33 4.79 34.93
C TYR A 411 5.56 3.49 34.72
N GLU A 412 4.24 3.59 34.65
CA GLU A 412 3.35 2.45 34.40
C GLU A 412 2.70 2.57 33.02
N LEU A 413 2.93 1.55 32.18
CA LEU A 413 2.45 1.47 30.81
C LEU A 413 1.42 0.34 30.65
N ASN A 414 0.51 0.47 29.69
CA ASN A 414 -0.50 -0.53 29.33
C ASN A 414 -0.07 -1.23 28.04
N LEU A 415 0.25 -2.52 28.07
CA LEU A 415 0.61 -3.30 26.88
C LEU A 415 -0.33 -4.50 26.72
N CYS A 416 -0.74 -4.82 25.49
CA CYS A 416 -1.67 -5.92 25.23
C CYS A 416 -0.92 -7.26 25.06
N VAL A 417 -0.94 -8.09 26.09
CA VAL A 417 -0.29 -9.40 26.12
C VAL A 417 -1.36 -10.48 26.05
N GLY A 418 -1.22 -11.42 25.10
CA GLY A 418 -2.12 -12.56 24.92
C GLY A 418 -3.60 -12.19 24.92
N GLY A 419 -3.93 -11.07 24.28
CA GLY A 419 -5.30 -10.59 24.12
C GLY A 419 -5.78 -9.63 25.19
N GLU A 420 -5.08 -9.44 26.32
CA GLU A 420 -5.48 -8.53 27.41
C GLU A 420 -4.45 -7.42 27.65
N PHE A 421 -4.92 -6.23 28.05
CA PHE A 421 -4.02 -5.16 28.48
C PHE A 421 -3.54 -5.42 29.91
N VAL A 422 -2.22 -5.38 30.09
CA VAL A 422 -1.55 -5.54 31.38
C VAL A 422 -0.72 -4.30 31.71
N LYS A 423 -0.63 -3.97 33.00
CA LYS A 423 0.24 -2.91 33.51
C LYS A 423 1.69 -3.39 33.52
N VAL A 424 2.60 -2.63 32.91
CA VAL A 424 4.04 -2.87 32.90
C VAL A 424 4.71 -1.67 33.55
N VAL A 425 5.32 -1.90 34.71
CA VAL A 425 6.06 -0.88 35.47
C VAL A 425 7.53 -0.92 35.07
N VAL A 426 8.09 0.25 34.77
CA VAL A 426 9.52 0.44 34.44
C VAL A 426 10.06 1.69 35.15
N ASP A 427 11.37 1.72 35.40
CA ASP A 427 12.08 2.94 35.79
C ASP A 427 12.57 3.75 34.56
N ASP A 428 13.11 4.96 34.78
CA ASP A 428 13.71 5.82 33.75
C ASP A 428 15.24 5.73 33.65
N TYR A 429 15.87 4.65 34.12
CA TYR A 429 17.26 4.39 33.75
C TYR A 429 17.33 3.90 32.30
N PHE A 430 18.06 4.60 31.45
CA PHE A 430 18.26 4.20 30.06
C PHE A 430 19.73 3.90 29.80
N PRO A 431 20.02 2.86 29.00
CA PRO A 431 21.37 2.58 28.56
C PRO A 431 21.85 3.68 27.60
N VAL A 432 23.07 4.17 27.83
CA VAL A 432 23.77 5.17 27.03
C VAL A 432 25.12 4.61 26.58
N VAL A 433 25.70 5.21 25.53
CA VAL A 433 26.94 4.75 24.91
C VAL A 433 28.06 4.58 25.94
N SER A 434 28.27 5.54 26.83
CA SER A 434 29.21 5.43 27.96
C SER A 434 28.96 6.45 29.07
N GLN A 435 29.78 6.45 30.12
CA GLN A 435 29.72 7.49 31.16
C GLN A 435 30.02 8.89 30.62
N ASN A 436 30.87 8.99 29.59
CA ASN A 436 31.29 10.26 28.98
C ASN A 436 30.44 10.64 27.76
N ASP A 437 29.70 9.69 27.20
CA ASP A 437 28.79 9.88 26.08
C ASP A 437 27.39 9.41 26.49
N ILE A 438 26.57 10.37 26.92
CA ILE A 438 25.21 10.16 27.42
C ILE A 438 24.18 9.96 26.29
N THR A 439 24.63 9.76 25.04
CA THR A 439 23.73 9.45 23.93
C THR A 439 22.99 8.14 24.21
N PRO A 440 21.65 8.11 24.12
CA PRO A 440 20.86 6.89 24.25
C PRO A 440 21.36 5.80 23.30
N LEU A 441 21.59 4.59 23.82
CA LEU A 441 22.06 3.45 23.04
C LEU A 441 20.98 2.86 22.13
N TYR A 442 19.72 2.95 22.58
CA TYR A 442 18.55 2.45 21.84
C TYR A 442 17.70 3.60 21.30
N SER A 443 16.46 3.30 20.90
CA SER A 443 15.58 4.21 20.18
C SER A 443 15.14 5.37 21.07
N CYS A 444 15.01 6.56 20.49
CA CYS A 444 14.71 7.78 21.23
C CYS A 444 13.83 8.74 20.42
N SER A 445 13.46 9.86 21.04
CA SER A 445 12.70 10.91 20.37
C SER A 445 13.64 11.92 19.71
N LYS A 446 13.46 12.21 18.42
CA LYS A 446 14.22 13.23 17.69
C LYS A 446 13.34 14.17 16.88
N GLU A 447 13.72 15.44 16.84
CA GLU A 447 13.13 16.47 15.97
C GLU A 447 14.24 17.08 15.11
N ASN A 448 14.07 17.07 13.79
CA ASN A 448 15.08 17.54 12.83
C ASN A 448 16.49 16.92 13.02
N GLY A 449 16.54 15.63 13.39
CA GLY A 449 17.78 14.88 13.63
C GLY A 449 18.43 15.13 14.99
N ILE A 450 17.84 15.97 15.84
CA ILE A 450 18.33 16.30 17.18
C ILE A 450 17.49 15.57 18.23
N ILE A 451 18.14 14.94 19.20
CA ILE A 451 17.45 14.28 20.32
C ILE A 451 16.71 15.33 21.14
N ILE A 452 15.42 15.10 21.35
CA ILE A 452 14.55 15.97 22.15
C ILE A 452 14.23 15.31 23.50
N PRO A 453 13.98 16.10 24.56
CA PRO A 453 13.74 15.60 25.91
C PRO A 453 12.31 15.04 26.06
N GLU A 454 12.03 13.94 25.36
CA GLU A 454 10.73 13.28 25.30
C GLU A 454 10.89 11.74 25.44
N LEU A 455 10.27 11.16 26.47
CA LEU A 455 10.58 9.78 26.91
C LEU A 455 9.76 8.66 26.29
N TRP A 456 8.60 8.92 25.69
CA TRP A 456 7.63 7.87 25.37
C TRP A 456 8.18 6.75 24.46
N VAL A 457 9.06 7.07 23.50
CA VAL A 457 9.71 6.06 22.63
C VAL A 457 10.60 5.14 23.47
N MET A 458 11.43 5.72 24.33
CA MET A 458 12.38 5.00 25.18
C MET A 458 11.65 4.13 26.22
N LEU A 459 10.59 4.66 26.82
CA LEU A 459 9.75 3.94 27.79
C LEU A 459 9.01 2.76 27.15
N LEU A 460 8.44 2.93 25.95
CA LEU A 460 7.76 1.84 25.24
C LEU A 460 8.72 0.72 24.83
N GLU A 461 9.87 1.08 24.26
CA GLU A 461 10.89 0.10 23.89
C GLU A 461 11.38 -0.66 25.13
N LYS A 462 11.62 0.04 26.24
CA LYS A 462 12.02 -0.57 27.51
C LYS A 462 10.94 -1.50 28.10
N ALA A 463 9.68 -1.07 28.14
CA ALA A 463 8.59 -1.90 28.64
C ALA A 463 8.44 -3.18 27.82
N PHE A 464 8.60 -3.09 26.50
CA PHE A 464 8.60 -4.27 25.63
C PHE A 464 9.85 -5.14 25.79
N ALA A 465 11.02 -4.54 26.01
CA ALA A 465 12.26 -5.24 26.36
C ALA A 465 12.11 -6.04 27.65
N LYS A 466 11.48 -5.45 28.68
CA LYS A 466 11.18 -6.12 29.95
C LYS A 466 10.28 -7.34 29.76
N LEU A 467 9.19 -7.20 29.00
CA LEU A 467 8.32 -8.35 28.67
C LEU A 467 9.09 -9.44 27.91
N SER A 468 9.93 -9.04 26.95
CA SER A 468 10.75 -9.96 26.15
C SER A 468 11.89 -10.60 26.96
N GLY A 469 12.32 -9.94 28.03
CA GLY A 469 13.33 -10.35 28.98
C GLY A 469 14.64 -9.56 28.90
N TYR A 470 15.01 -9.00 27.74
CA TYR A 470 16.16 -8.12 27.53
C TYR A 470 16.06 -7.42 26.15
N TYR A 471 16.76 -6.29 25.98
CA TYR A 471 16.70 -5.48 24.76
C TYR A 471 17.11 -6.23 23.48
N ASN A 472 18.22 -6.98 23.49
CA ASN A 472 18.71 -7.72 22.33
C ASN A 472 17.84 -8.95 21.97
N ARG A 473 16.74 -9.18 22.70
CA ARG A 473 15.75 -10.18 22.29
C ARG A 473 14.75 -9.63 21.29
N ILE A 474 14.68 -8.30 21.15
CA ILE A 474 13.82 -7.61 20.19
C ILE A 474 14.42 -7.67 18.77
N ASP A 475 15.13 -8.75 18.42
CA ASP A 475 15.79 -8.91 17.11
C ASP A 475 15.06 -9.96 16.24
N SER A 476 13.77 -10.21 16.50
CA SER A 476 12.95 -11.19 15.76
C SER A 476 11.70 -10.55 15.13
N ASN A 477 11.50 -10.80 13.83
CA ASN A 477 10.53 -10.12 12.98
C ASN A 477 9.07 -10.54 13.16
N TYR A 478 8.47 -10.15 14.29
CA TYR A 478 7.07 -10.43 14.61
C TYR A 478 6.20 -9.16 14.55
N LEU A 479 6.08 -8.54 13.37
CA LEU A 479 5.30 -7.30 13.19
C LEU A 479 3.84 -7.41 13.70
N HIS A 480 3.19 -8.57 13.52
CA HIS A 480 1.86 -8.81 14.08
C HIS A 480 1.84 -8.72 15.62
N LEU A 481 2.88 -9.23 16.28
CA LEU A 481 3.02 -9.19 17.74
C LEU A 481 3.20 -7.75 18.21
N GLY A 482 4.04 -6.96 17.52
CA GLY A 482 4.24 -5.55 17.86
C GLY A 482 2.97 -4.73 17.72
N LEU A 483 2.26 -4.87 16.60
CA LEU A 483 0.96 -4.21 16.40
C LEU A 483 -0.08 -4.68 17.43
N GLN A 484 -0.14 -5.98 17.75
CA GLN A 484 -1.07 -6.48 18.76
C GLN A 484 -0.74 -5.95 20.15
N VAL A 485 0.53 -5.91 20.55
CA VAL A 485 0.95 -5.40 21.86
C VAL A 485 0.63 -3.92 22.04
N LEU A 486 0.76 -3.12 20.99
CA LEU A 486 0.48 -1.70 21.02
C LEU A 486 -1.02 -1.38 20.86
N THR A 487 -1.80 -2.21 20.17
CA THR A 487 -3.18 -1.87 19.80
C THR A 487 -4.25 -2.76 20.40
N GLY A 488 -3.95 -4.03 20.66
CA GLY A 488 -4.92 -5.07 20.99
C GLY A 488 -5.94 -5.35 19.89
N MET A 489 -5.74 -4.83 18.67
CA MET A 489 -6.72 -4.89 17.57
C MET A 489 -6.53 -6.13 16.69
N PRO A 490 -7.56 -6.52 15.90
CA PRO A 490 -7.46 -7.62 14.96
C PRO A 490 -6.34 -7.43 13.94
N GLN A 491 -5.54 -8.47 13.74
CA GLN A 491 -4.43 -8.49 12.80
C GLN A 491 -4.75 -9.41 11.62
N THR A 492 -4.31 -9.05 10.42
CA THR A 492 -4.28 -9.93 9.25
C THR A 492 -2.84 -10.03 8.76
N ASN A 493 -2.30 -11.24 8.73
CA ASN A 493 -0.95 -11.52 8.25
C ASN A 493 -0.99 -12.15 6.86
N ILE A 494 -0.30 -11.54 5.89
CA ILE A 494 -0.17 -12.04 4.53
C ILE A 494 1.29 -12.41 4.31
N VAL A 495 1.57 -13.70 4.12
CA VAL A 495 2.94 -14.21 3.91
C VAL A 495 3.18 -14.46 2.42
N PHE A 496 4.29 -13.94 1.89
CA PHE A 496 4.62 -14.00 0.47
C PHE A 496 5.62 -15.12 0.17
N SER A 497 5.26 -16.41 0.21
CA SER A 497 6.23 -17.49 -0.11
C SER A 497 6.42 -17.68 -1.63
N GLU A 498 7.58 -18.17 -2.08
CA GLU A 498 7.88 -18.36 -3.51
C GLU A 498 6.84 -19.21 -4.26
N ASN A 499 6.32 -20.25 -3.60
CA ASN A 499 5.29 -21.11 -4.18
C ASN A 499 3.93 -20.39 -4.30
N VAL A 500 3.63 -19.47 -3.38
CA VAL A 500 2.38 -18.72 -3.34
C VAL A 500 2.41 -17.54 -4.32
N LEU A 501 3.59 -16.93 -4.52
CA LEU A 501 3.78 -15.85 -5.48
C LEU A 501 3.57 -16.28 -6.94
N LYS A 502 3.69 -17.56 -7.29
CA LYS A 502 3.40 -18.07 -8.65
C LYS A 502 1.90 -18.15 -8.96
N ASN A 503 1.04 -17.97 -7.96
CA ASN A 503 -0.41 -18.05 -8.12
C ASN A 503 -1.01 -16.65 -8.33
N SER A 504 -1.51 -16.37 -9.56
CA SER A 504 -2.13 -15.09 -9.91
C SER A 504 -3.36 -14.75 -9.07
N SER A 505 -4.17 -15.75 -8.67
CA SER A 505 -5.35 -15.50 -7.83
C SER A 505 -4.96 -15.02 -6.44
N PHE A 506 -3.84 -15.51 -5.90
CA PHE A 506 -3.32 -15.04 -4.63
C PHE A 506 -2.83 -13.60 -4.74
N GLN A 507 -2.06 -13.26 -5.78
CA GLN A 507 -1.55 -11.89 -5.99
C GLN A 507 -2.69 -10.86 -6.06
N ASP A 508 -3.78 -11.18 -6.77
CA ASP A 508 -4.97 -10.33 -6.85
C ASP A 508 -5.70 -10.22 -5.50
N SER A 509 -5.86 -11.34 -4.80
CA SER A 509 -6.49 -11.36 -3.48
C SER A 509 -5.68 -10.59 -2.43
N SER A 510 -4.36 -10.75 -2.42
CA SER A 510 -3.47 -10.03 -1.52
C SER A 510 -3.45 -8.53 -1.84
N TRP A 511 -3.46 -8.15 -3.13
CA TRP A 511 -3.58 -6.75 -3.52
C TRP A 511 -4.88 -6.14 -2.99
N ASN A 512 -6.02 -6.77 -3.27
CA ASN A 512 -7.32 -6.27 -2.85
C ASN A 512 -7.40 -6.10 -1.33
N THR A 513 -6.85 -7.07 -0.58
CA THR A 513 -6.81 -7.01 0.89
C THR A 513 -5.99 -5.82 1.37
N ILE A 514 -4.77 -5.64 0.86
CA ILE A 514 -3.87 -4.55 1.27
C ILE A 514 -4.40 -3.19 0.80
N PHE A 515 -4.91 -3.10 -0.42
CA PHE A 515 -5.48 -1.88 -1.00
C PHE A 515 -6.72 -1.42 -0.23
N ASN A 516 -7.64 -2.33 0.09
CA ASN A 516 -8.82 -2.02 0.89
C ASN A 516 -8.44 -1.61 2.31
N ALA A 517 -7.51 -2.31 2.96
CA ALA A 517 -7.00 -1.92 4.27
C ALA A 517 -6.38 -0.52 4.25
N SER A 518 -5.59 -0.20 3.22
CA SER A 518 -5.01 1.12 3.05
C SER A 518 -6.08 2.20 2.86
N LYS A 519 -7.14 1.92 2.11
CA LYS A 519 -8.29 2.82 1.90
C LYS A 519 -9.08 3.06 3.17
N GLN A 520 -9.21 2.06 4.04
CA GLN A 520 -9.85 2.19 5.35
C GLN A 520 -8.98 2.91 6.39
N GLY A 521 -7.74 3.27 6.04
CA GLY A 521 -6.81 3.92 6.96
C GLY A 521 -6.24 2.98 8.03
N TYR A 522 -6.31 1.67 7.81
CA TYR A 522 -5.73 0.68 8.73
C TYR A 522 -4.21 0.86 8.82
N ILE A 523 -3.66 0.44 9.96
CA ILE A 523 -2.22 0.52 10.21
C ILE A 523 -1.58 -0.70 9.55
N ILE A 524 -0.64 -0.49 8.64
CA ILE A 524 -0.04 -1.57 7.85
C ILE A 524 1.49 -1.53 7.98
N CYS A 525 2.07 -2.63 8.43
CA CYS A 525 3.51 -2.85 8.49
C CYS A 525 3.92 -3.98 7.54
N CYS A 526 5.14 -3.95 7.04
CA CYS A 526 5.68 -4.97 6.14
C CYS A 526 7.18 -5.11 6.36
N HIS A 527 7.72 -6.31 6.10
CA HIS A 527 9.13 -6.60 6.32
C HIS A 527 9.81 -7.04 5.03
N SER A 528 10.93 -6.41 4.66
CA SER A 528 11.70 -6.74 3.46
C SER A 528 12.58 -7.98 3.68
N ARG A 529 12.75 -8.82 2.65
CA ARG A 529 13.73 -9.91 2.62
C ARG A 529 15.07 -9.44 2.10
N PHE A 530 15.03 -8.78 0.94
CA PHE A 530 16.19 -8.48 0.14
C PHE A 530 16.41 -6.97 0.02
N GLU A 531 17.67 -6.60 -0.19
CA GLU A 531 18.04 -5.23 -0.53
C GLU A 531 17.74 -4.97 -2.01
N CYS A 532 17.27 -3.77 -2.35
CA CYS A 532 17.00 -3.38 -3.74
C CYS A 532 17.68 -2.05 -4.07
N SER A 533 18.84 -2.12 -4.75
CA SER A 533 19.55 -1.01 -5.40
C SER A 533 19.67 0.28 -4.56
N GLY A 534 19.90 0.17 -3.24
CA GLY A 534 20.00 1.30 -2.32
C GLY A 534 18.69 2.05 -2.03
N VAL A 535 17.54 1.54 -2.51
CA VAL A 535 16.19 2.08 -2.25
C VAL A 535 15.52 1.34 -1.08
N LEU A 536 15.69 0.03 -1.01
CA LEU A 536 15.23 -0.80 0.11
C LEU A 536 16.41 -1.45 0.79
N HIS A 537 16.46 -1.38 2.11
CA HIS A 537 17.35 -2.18 2.93
C HIS A 537 16.72 -3.56 3.13
N GLY A 538 17.52 -4.62 2.98
CA GLY A 538 17.07 -5.99 3.28
C GLY A 538 16.87 -6.19 4.78
N SER A 539 16.07 -7.20 5.16
CA SER A 539 15.77 -7.53 6.56
C SER A 539 15.34 -6.33 7.40
N THR A 540 14.52 -5.45 6.82
CA THR A 540 14.14 -4.18 7.41
C THR A 540 12.63 -4.01 7.37
N SER A 541 12.07 -3.48 8.45
CA SER A 541 10.64 -3.22 8.56
C SER A 541 10.26 -1.83 8.02
N TYR A 542 9.11 -1.78 7.36
CA TYR A 542 8.54 -0.59 6.73
C TYR A 542 7.07 -0.42 7.12
N THR A 543 6.63 0.83 7.17
CA THR A 543 5.21 1.18 7.26
C THR A 543 4.66 1.39 5.87
N LEU A 544 3.60 0.66 5.50
CA LEU A 544 2.87 0.95 4.28
C LEU A 544 1.95 2.14 4.55
N VAL A 545 2.18 3.21 3.79
CA VAL A 545 1.46 4.48 3.91
C VAL A 545 0.22 4.47 3.06
N HIS A 546 0.36 4.02 1.81
CA HIS A 546 -0.74 4.06 0.86
C HIS A 546 -0.54 3.07 -0.30
N CYS A 547 -1.64 2.50 -0.80
CA CYS A 547 -1.65 1.74 -2.05
C CYS A 547 -2.36 2.52 -3.15
N ARG A 548 -1.85 2.45 -4.38
CA ARG A 548 -2.48 3.07 -5.54
C ARG A 548 -2.55 2.07 -6.70
N GLU A 549 -3.74 1.94 -7.28
CA GLU A 549 -3.91 1.25 -8.56
C GLU A 549 -4.09 2.32 -9.66
N LYS A 550 -3.25 2.29 -10.69
CA LYS A 550 -3.40 3.15 -11.87
C LYS A 550 -4.09 2.40 -13.00
N ALA A 551 -4.67 3.14 -13.93
CA ALA A 551 -5.30 2.58 -15.12
C ALA A 551 -4.29 1.70 -15.91
N GLY A 552 -4.67 0.47 -16.23
CA GLY A 552 -3.79 -0.56 -16.80
C GLY A 552 -3.34 -1.66 -15.83
N HIS A 553 -3.97 -1.79 -14.65
CA HIS A 553 -3.67 -2.77 -13.60
C HIS A 553 -2.27 -2.66 -12.98
N THR A 554 -1.57 -1.54 -13.18
CA THR A 554 -0.30 -1.29 -12.50
C THR A 554 -0.57 -0.86 -11.07
N ARG A 555 -0.06 -1.66 -10.13
CA ARG A 555 -0.32 -1.57 -8.71
C ARG A 555 0.93 -1.05 -8.02
N TRP A 556 0.78 -0.08 -7.13
CA TRP A 556 1.90 0.56 -6.44
C TRP A 556 1.67 0.61 -4.94
N VAL A 557 2.74 0.43 -4.18
CA VAL A 557 2.76 0.60 -2.73
C VAL A 557 3.70 1.74 -2.36
N LYS A 558 3.27 2.57 -1.41
CA LYS A 558 4.07 3.64 -0.83
C LYS A 558 4.46 3.25 0.58
N LEU A 559 5.76 3.19 0.83
CA LEU A 559 6.37 2.77 2.08
C LEU A 559 7.12 3.92 2.74
N THR A 560 7.30 3.84 4.05
CA THR A 560 8.19 4.72 4.81
C THR A 560 8.88 3.92 5.90
N ASN A 561 10.02 4.39 6.38
CA ASN A 561 10.82 3.75 7.41
C ASN A 561 11.32 4.80 8.42
N PRO A 562 11.18 4.56 9.73
CA PRO A 562 11.70 5.46 10.76
C PRO A 562 13.24 5.66 10.69
N LEU A 563 14.01 4.74 10.08
CA LEU A 563 15.48 4.82 9.95
C LEU A 563 15.98 5.89 8.96
N CYS A 564 15.14 6.40 8.06
CA CYS A 564 15.58 7.31 7.00
C CYS A 564 15.67 8.77 7.50
N GLU A 565 16.49 9.07 8.51
CA GLU A 565 16.62 10.44 9.07
C GLU A 565 17.08 11.48 8.04
N ILE A 566 17.93 11.11 7.07
CA ILE A 566 18.49 12.06 6.10
C ILE A 566 17.50 12.39 4.97
N LYS A 567 16.41 11.63 4.79
CA LYS A 567 15.46 11.86 3.69
C LYS A 567 13.97 11.71 4.03
N ARG A 568 13.53 10.82 4.94
CA ARG A 568 12.10 10.45 5.14
C ARG A 568 11.29 10.38 3.82
N ILE A 569 11.96 10.10 2.70
CA ILE A 569 11.35 10.14 1.38
C ILE A 569 10.54 8.86 1.32
N PRO A 570 9.21 8.97 1.16
CA PRO A 570 8.41 7.78 0.97
C PRO A 570 8.88 7.04 -0.28
N ILE A 571 9.09 5.73 -0.14
CA ILE A 571 9.51 4.87 -1.23
C ILE A 571 8.27 4.39 -1.96
N GLU A 572 8.22 4.54 -3.28
CA GLU A 572 7.15 3.98 -4.09
C GLU A 572 7.68 2.79 -4.89
N LEU A 573 7.00 1.65 -4.77
CA LEU A 573 7.37 0.40 -5.44
C LEU A 573 6.18 -0.11 -6.26
N ASP A 574 6.49 -0.71 -7.40
CA ASP A 574 5.53 -1.55 -8.10
C ASP A 574 5.17 -2.76 -7.21
N TYR A 575 3.92 -3.18 -7.23
CA TYR A 575 3.43 -4.25 -6.36
C TYR A 575 4.08 -5.60 -6.66
N GLN A 576 4.47 -5.85 -7.92
CA GLN A 576 5.19 -7.06 -8.27
C GLN A 576 6.58 -7.08 -7.60
N VAL A 577 7.28 -5.93 -7.64
CA VAL A 577 8.54 -5.76 -6.93
C VAL A 577 8.32 -5.91 -5.43
N PHE A 578 7.26 -5.32 -4.89
CA PHE A 578 6.92 -5.47 -3.47
C PHE A 578 6.70 -6.94 -3.07
N LEU A 579 5.96 -7.70 -3.85
CA LEU A 579 5.74 -9.13 -3.60
C LEU A 579 7.04 -9.94 -3.60
N GLU A 580 7.97 -9.64 -4.49
CA GLU A 580 9.26 -10.31 -4.61
C GLU A 580 10.23 -9.92 -3.48
N GLN A 581 10.21 -8.65 -3.07
CA GLN A 581 11.17 -8.10 -2.11
C GLN A 581 10.71 -8.25 -0.65
N PHE A 582 9.43 -8.47 -0.36
CA PHE A 582 8.89 -8.52 1.01
C PHE A 582 8.56 -9.93 1.50
N ALA A 583 8.73 -10.15 2.80
CA ALA A 583 8.46 -11.41 3.46
C ALA A 583 6.98 -11.59 3.79
N HIS A 584 6.41 -10.56 4.39
CA HIS A 584 5.05 -10.55 4.90
C HIS A 584 4.52 -9.12 5.08
N VAL A 585 3.20 -9.00 5.12
CA VAL A 585 2.45 -7.76 5.42
C VAL A 585 1.49 -8.02 6.57
N ASN A 586 1.53 -7.14 7.56
CA ASN A 586 0.64 -7.17 8.72
C ASN A 586 -0.28 -5.95 8.71
N ILE A 587 -1.58 -6.21 8.72
CA ILE A 587 -2.64 -5.22 8.70
C ILE A 587 -3.32 -5.23 10.06
N CYS A 588 -3.22 -4.13 10.80
CA CYS A 588 -3.95 -3.88 12.04
C CYS A 588 -5.27 -3.17 11.71
N LYS A 589 -6.38 -3.89 11.86
CA LYS A 589 -7.74 -3.42 11.58
C LYS A 589 -8.27 -2.50 12.68
N TYR A 590 -7.69 -1.32 12.78
CA TYR A 590 -8.15 -0.29 13.69
C TYR A 590 -9.27 0.53 13.03
N ASP A 591 -10.46 0.48 13.62
CA ASP A 591 -11.58 1.39 13.33
C ASP A 591 -12.02 2.00 14.66
N PRO A 592 -12.05 3.33 14.81
CA PRO A 592 -12.55 3.99 16.02
C PRO A 592 -13.98 3.61 16.42
N LYS A 593 -14.79 3.09 15.47
CA LYS A 593 -16.15 2.60 15.72
C LYS A 593 -16.19 1.17 16.27
N HIS A 594 -15.08 0.43 16.22
CA HIS A 594 -15.03 -0.91 16.78
C HIS A 594 -14.98 -0.84 18.30
N SER A 595 -16.02 -1.36 18.93
CA SER A 595 -15.97 -1.73 20.34
C SER A 595 -15.26 -3.08 20.48
N ARG A 596 -14.60 -3.28 21.61
CA ARG A 596 -13.90 -4.52 21.96
C ARG A 596 -14.57 -5.11 23.20
N LYS A 597 -14.81 -6.43 23.17
CA LYS A 597 -15.10 -7.22 24.37
C LYS A 597 -14.09 -8.33 24.53
N SER A 598 -13.75 -8.68 25.77
CA SER A 598 -12.96 -9.87 26.07
C SER A 598 -13.57 -10.70 27.19
N LEU A 599 -13.22 -11.99 27.20
CA LEU A 599 -13.58 -12.91 28.26
C LEU A 599 -12.46 -13.92 28.46
N THR A 600 -12.06 -14.12 29.71
CA THR A 600 -10.99 -15.03 30.08
C THR A 600 -11.54 -16.38 30.55
N ILE A 601 -11.00 -17.45 29.98
CA ILE A 601 -11.33 -18.85 30.23
C ILE A 601 -10.08 -19.51 30.78
N THR A 602 -10.15 -20.08 31.98
CA THR A 602 -8.99 -20.76 32.57
C THR A 602 -8.72 -22.09 31.86
N SER A 603 -7.45 -22.48 31.74
CA SER A 603 -7.09 -23.73 31.03
C SER A 603 -7.66 -24.99 31.69
N GLN A 604 -7.99 -24.93 32.98
CA GLN A 604 -8.67 -26.00 33.73
C GLN A 604 -10.09 -26.27 33.21
N MET A 605 -10.78 -25.25 32.68
CA MET A 605 -12.14 -25.37 32.14
C MET A 605 -12.19 -26.07 30.78
N LEU A 606 -11.04 -26.24 30.12
CA LEU A 606 -10.92 -26.81 28.77
C LEU A 606 -10.28 -28.21 28.80
N SER A 607 -10.69 -29.03 29.78
CA SER A 607 -10.19 -30.39 29.96
C SER A 607 -10.25 -31.21 28.66
N LEU A 608 -9.17 -31.96 28.41
CA LEU A 608 -9.08 -32.93 27.32
C LEU A 608 -9.90 -34.21 27.62
N ASN A 609 -10.28 -34.43 28.88
CA ASN A 609 -11.10 -35.55 29.29
C ASN A 609 -12.59 -35.13 29.27
N ASP A 610 -13.46 -36.05 28.82
CA ASP A 610 -14.90 -35.86 28.57
C ASP A 610 -15.70 -35.44 29.82
N GLU A 611 -15.52 -34.21 30.32
CA GLU A 611 -16.32 -33.65 31.40
C GLU A 611 -17.74 -33.27 30.96
N VAL A 612 -18.67 -33.26 31.93
CA VAL A 612 -20.11 -33.09 31.73
C VAL A 612 -20.49 -31.66 31.33
N LEU A 613 -19.67 -30.65 31.65
CA LEU A 613 -19.94 -29.24 31.36
C LEU A 613 -18.72 -28.59 30.72
N TYR A 614 -18.94 -27.86 29.64
CA TYR A 614 -17.92 -27.23 28.82
C TYR A 614 -18.23 -25.72 28.69
N PRO A 615 -17.23 -24.85 28.71
CA PRO A 615 -17.45 -23.41 28.56
C PRO A 615 -17.97 -23.08 27.16
N VAL A 616 -19.15 -22.47 27.08
CA VAL A 616 -19.72 -21.95 25.82
C VAL A 616 -20.02 -20.47 26.01
N ILE A 617 -19.63 -19.64 25.05
CA ILE A 617 -19.98 -18.23 25.04
C ILE A 617 -21.27 -18.07 24.24
N GLU A 618 -22.37 -17.76 24.93
CA GLU A 618 -23.62 -17.39 24.28
C GLU A 618 -23.49 -15.95 23.79
N LEU A 619 -23.56 -15.76 22.48
CA LEU A 619 -23.54 -14.46 21.82
C LEU A 619 -24.94 -14.14 21.30
N ASN A 620 -25.50 -13.04 21.76
CA ASN A 620 -26.73 -12.47 21.23
C ASN A 620 -26.39 -11.25 20.38
N VAL A 621 -26.55 -11.39 19.07
CA VAL A 621 -26.40 -10.30 18.10
C VAL A 621 -27.73 -9.56 18.00
N VAL A 622 -27.74 -8.31 18.46
CA VAL A 622 -28.95 -7.46 18.54
C VAL A 622 -29.19 -6.73 17.21
N SER A 623 -28.18 -6.65 16.35
CA SER A 623 -28.26 -5.81 15.16
C SER A 623 -29.15 -6.36 14.04
N SER A 624 -29.90 -5.45 13.41
CA SER A 624 -30.73 -5.66 12.23
C SER A 624 -30.00 -5.41 10.89
N ASN A 625 -28.74 -4.97 10.90
CA ASN A 625 -28.03 -4.55 9.70
C ASN A 625 -27.01 -5.60 9.21
N GLU A 626 -27.12 -6.04 7.95
CA GLU A 626 -26.24 -7.10 7.40
C GLU A 626 -24.79 -6.63 7.15
N GLN A 627 -24.48 -5.33 7.36
CA GLN A 627 -23.16 -4.74 7.13
C GLN A 627 -22.22 -4.75 8.36
N GLU A 628 -22.67 -5.23 9.52
CA GLU A 628 -21.84 -5.24 10.72
C GLU A 628 -20.86 -6.41 10.75
N GLU A 629 -19.62 -6.12 11.12
CA GLU A 629 -18.53 -7.09 11.13
C GLU A 629 -18.14 -7.45 12.57
N PHE A 630 -17.89 -8.75 12.77
CA PHE A 630 -17.42 -9.33 14.02
C PHE A 630 -16.07 -10.02 13.77
N CYS A 631 -15.04 -9.61 14.50
CA CYS A 631 -13.71 -10.21 14.47
C CYS A 631 -13.44 -10.91 15.81
N PHE A 632 -13.46 -12.23 15.81
CA PHE A 632 -13.20 -13.04 17.00
C PHE A 632 -11.72 -13.43 17.09
N GLY A 633 -11.17 -13.50 18.28
CA GLY A 633 -9.80 -13.93 18.54
C GLY A 633 -9.74 -14.91 19.70
N VAL A 634 -8.84 -15.88 19.59
CA VAL A 634 -8.49 -16.84 20.64
C VAL A 634 -7.02 -16.62 20.96
N HIS A 635 -6.74 -16.26 22.20
CA HIS A 635 -5.39 -15.94 22.64
C HIS A 635 -5.01 -16.81 23.82
N GLN A 636 -3.75 -17.24 23.88
CA GLN A 636 -3.21 -17.92 25.05
C GLN A 636 -2.31 -16.98 25.84
N MET A 637 -2.49 -16.99 27.16
CA MET A 637 -1.63 -16.30 28.12
C MET A 637 -0.62 -17.29 28.70
N HIS A 638 0.66 -16.93 28.60
CA HIS A 638 1.76 -17.69 29.18
C HIS A 638 2.26 -16.96 30.45
N PRO A 639 2.61 -17.68 31.53
CA PRO A 639 3.10 -17.09 32.79
C PRO A 639 4.27 -16.12 32.61
N VAL A 640 5.12 -16.39 31.63
CA VAL A 640 6.28 -15.57 31.29
C VAL A 640 6.29 -15.36 29.78
N PHE A 641 6.15 -14.10 29.36
CA PHE A 641 6.25 -13.70 27.95
C PHE A 641 7.60 -14.15 27.35
N LYS A 642 8.66 -14.16 28.18
CA LYS A 642 10.01 -14.68 27.91
C LYS A 642 10.07 -16.11 27.35
N ASN A 643 9.07 -16.97 27.55
CA ASN A 643 9.08 -18.37 27.05
C ASN A 643 7.87 -18.72 26.18
N ALA A 644 7.00 -17.74 25.89
CA ALA A 644 5.68 -17.96 25.29
C ALA A 644 5.71 -18.54 23.86
N CYS A 645 6.88 -18.56 23.20
CA CYS A 645 7.00 -18.84 21.77
C CYS A 645 7.77 -20.12 21.40
N ALA A 646 8.14 -20.97 22.36
CA ALA A 646 8.92 -22.17 22.02
C ALA A 646 8.05 -23.31 21.45
N ASN A 647 6.81 -23.46 21.96
CA ASN A 647 5.87 -24.49 21.47
C ASN A 647 4.42 -24.13 21.89
N PRO A 648 3.66 -23.36 21.08
CA PRO A 648 2.32 -22.89 21.44
C PRO A 648 1.31 -24.05 21.47
N SER A 649 0.25 -23.92 22.29
CA SER A 649 -0.88 -24.84 22.24
C SER A 649 -1.74 -24.61 21.01
N VAL A 650 -2.37 -25.67 20.51
CA VAL A 650 -3.26 -25.60 19.34
C VAL A 650 -4.67 -25.35 19.83
N LEU A 651 -5.21 -24.19 19.50
CA LEU A 651 -6.50 -23.70 19.96
C LEU A 651 -7.45 -23.43 18.79
N GLY A 652 -8.73 -23.29 19.06
CA GLY A 652 -9.70 -22.87 18.06
C GLY A 652 -11.05 -22.59 18.69
N PHE A 653 -12.05 -22.34 17.85
CA PHE A 653 -13.42 -22.27 18.30
C PHE A 653 -14.40 -22.52 17.15
N ILE A 654 -15.63 -22.87 17.52
CA ILE A 654 -16.75 -23.06 16.60
C ILE A 654 -17.80 -22.01 16.89
N VAL A 655 -18.42 -21.46 15.85
CA VAL A 655 -19.61 -20.61 15.97
C VAL A 655 -20.82 -21.40 15.47
N VAL A 656 -21.85 -21.55 16.30
CA VAL A 656 -23.09 -22.27 15.97
C VAL A 656 -24.26 -21.29 16.00
N ASP A 657 -25.04 -21.20 14.92
CA ASP A 657 -26.28 -20.39 14.88
C ASP A 657 -27.41 -21.19 15.54
N VAL A 658 -27.80 -20.79 16.75
CA VAL A 658 -28.85 -21.45 17.53
C VAL A 658 -30.25 -21.13 16.99
N THR A 659 -30.40 -20.01 16.28
CA THR A 659 -31.68 -19.42 15.91
C THR A 659 -32.23 -19.99 14.59
N ARG A 660 -31.38 -20.14 13.57
CA ARG A 660 -31.87 -20.37 12.20
C ARG A 660 -31.73 -21.80 11.70
N SER A 661 -30.82 -22.60 12.24
CA SER A 661 -30.66 -24.00 11.77
C SER A 661 -29.72 -24.88 12.61
N LYS A 662 -29.19 -24.43 13.76
CA LYS A 662 -28.17 -25.18 14.51
C LYS A 662 -27.00 -25.56 13.59
N GLU A 663 -26.63 -24.74 12.61
CA GLU A 663 -25.54 -25.10 11.69
C GLU A 663 -24.20 -24.57 12.20
N ILE A 664 -23.12 -25.30 11.90
CA ILE A 664 -21.76 -24.79 12.13
C ILE A 664 -21.53 -23.65 11.15
N VAL A 665 -21.50 -22.42 11.67
CA VAL A 665 -21.31 -21.21 10.86
C VAL A 665 -19.85 -21.10 10.43
N THR A 666 -18.90 -21.47 11.29
CA THR A 666 -17.45 -21.43 10.98
C THR A 666 -16.65 -22.30 11.94
N PHE A 667 -15.59 -22.93 11.42
CA PHE A 667 -14.54 -23.62 12.17
C PHE A 667 -13.21 -22.87 12.03
N ILE A 668 -12.50 -22.65 13.14
CA ILE A 668 -11.21 -21.94 13.12
C ILE A 668 -10.20 -22.70 13.97
N THR A 669 -9.14 -23.20 13.33
CA THR A 669 -7.93 -23.70 13.99
C THR A 669 -6.90 -22.59 14.04
N ALA A 670 -6.60 -22.09 15.22
CA ALA A 670 -5.42 -21.28 15.47
C ALA A 670 -4.24 -22.25 15.71
N ASN A 671 -3.49 -22.52 14.65
CA ASN A 671 -2.28 -23.34 14.73
C ASN A 671 -1.03 -22.50 15.04
N VAL A 672 -1.17 -21.16 15.14
CA VAL A 672 -0.08 -20.23 15.46
C VAL A 672 -0.60 -19.11 16.38
N GLU A 673 0.29 -18.60 17.21
CA GLU A 673 0.10 -17.58 18.23
C GLU A 673 -0.83 -16.43 17.80
N ARG A 674 -1.91 -16.25 18.58
CA ARG A 674 -2.66 -14.98 18.68
C ARG A 674 -3.33 -14.50 17.39
N GLU A 675 -3.94 -15.42 16.65
CA GLU A 675 -4.66 -15.07 15.43
C GLU A 675 -6.13 -14.70 15.70
N PHE A 676 -6.54 -13.62 15.05
CA PHE A 676 -7.95 -13.31 14.89
C PHE A 676 -8.51 -14.10 13.70
N ALA A 677 -9.72 -14.60 13.87
CA ALA A 677 -10.56 -15.09 12.81
C ALA A 677 -10.71 -14.05 11.69
N PRO A 678 -10.86 -14.49 10.43
CA PRO A 678 -11.40 -13.63 9.38
C PRO A 678 -12.71 -13.00 9.84
N ALA A 679 -12.92 -11.72 9.51
CA ALA A 679 -14.12 -10.99 9.89
C ALA A 679 -15.37 -11.72 9.38
N LYS A 680 -16.42 -11.74 10.20
CA LYS A 680 -17.70 -12.39 9.89
C LYS A 680 -18.85 -11.39 10.01
N GLN A 681 -19.75 -11.42 9.04
CA GLN A 681 -21.06 -10.77 9.15
C GLN A 681 -22.02 -11.76 9.78
N LEU A 682 -22.52 -11.44 10.97
CA LEU A 682 -23.50 -12.25 11.69
C LEU A 682 -24.85 -11.54 11.62
N LYS A 683 -25.91 -12.29 11.32
CA LYS A 683 -27.28 -11.74 11.33
C LYS A 683 -27.82 -11.70 12.75
N ALA A 684 -28.84 -10.88 13.01
CA ALA A 684 -29.57 -10.85 14.28
C ALA A 684 -29.91 -12.27 14.78
N GLY A 685 -29.57 -12.60 16.03
CA GLY A 685 -29.85 -13.92 16.57
C GLY A 685 -28.88 -14.37 17.65
N GLN A 686 -29.17 -15.55 18.20
CA GLN A 686 -28.36 -16.22 19.21
C GLN A 686 -27.38 -17.20 18.56
N TYR A 687 -26.13 -17.11 18.99
CA TYR A 687 -25.02 -17.96 18.57
C TYR A 687 -24.32 -18.55 19.79
N ASP A 688 -23.82 -19.76 19.64
CA ASP A 688 -22.95 -20.42 20.62
C ASP A 688 -21.52 -20.45 20.09
N LEU A 689 -20.60 -19.81 20.81
CA LEU A 689 -19.17 -19.87 20.56
C LEU A 689 -18.54 -20.93 21.47
N VAL A 690 -18.02 -21.98 20.86
CA VAL A 690 -17.46 -23.15 21.56
C VAL A 690 -15.93 -23.13 21.41
N PRO A 691 -15.17 -22.67 22.41
CA PRO A 691 -13.70 -22.69 22.39
C PRO A 691 -13.16 -24.12 22.48
N LEU A 692 -12.17 -24.46 21.66
CA LEU A 692 -11.58 -25.80 21.57
C LEU A 692 -10.08 -25.74 21.87
N LEU A 693 -9.62 -26.64 22.74
CA LEU A 693 -8.22 -26.95 22.95
C LEU A 693 -7.92 -28.29 22.28
N PHE A 694 -7.16 -28.26 21.18
CA PHE A 694 -6.80 -29.45 20.41
C PHE A 694 -5.58 -30.14 21.01
N GLN A 695 -4.53 -29.36 21.31
CA GLN A 695 -3.29 -29.89 21.88
C GLN A 695 -2.76 -28.90 22.91
N LYS A 696 -2.54 -29.38 24.14
CA LYS A 696 -1.89 -28.62 25.20
C LYS A 696 -0.37 -28.77 25.11
N ASN A 697 0.31 -27.68 24.79
CA ASN A 697 1.76 -27.55 24.81
C ASN A 697 2.15 -26.51 25.86
N GLY A 698 3.04 -26.87 26.78
CA GLY A 698 3.52 -25.99 27.84
C GLY A 698 2.45 -25.62 28.90
N ASP A 699 2.78 -24.61 29.70
CA ASP A 699 1.93 -24.12 30.79
C ASP A 699 1.03 -22.98 30.31
N ILE A 700 -0.17 -23.33 29.83
CA ILE A 700 -1.24 -22.34 29.59
C ILE A 700 -1.88 -21.98 30.93
N GLN A 701 -1.80 -20.72 31.34
CA GLN A 701 -2.58 -20.22 32.48
C GLN A 701 -4.02 -19.96 32.06
N ASN A 702 -4.20 -19.06 31.09
CA ASN A 702 -5.50 -18.55 30.66
C ASN A 702 -5.61 -18.55 29.13
N ILE A 703 -6.84 -18.70 28.64
CA ILE A 703 -7.23 -18.49 27.26
C ILE A 703 -8.19 -17.31 27.22
N VAL A 704 -7.89 -16.31 26.40
CA VAL A 704 -8.69 -15.10 26.27
C VAL A 704 -9.44 -15.17 24.95
N MET A 705 -10.77 -15.15 25.02
CA MET A 705 -11.65 -14.94 23.88
C MET A 705 -11.87 -13.44 23.74
N SER A 706 -11.56 -12.87 22.58
CA SER A 706 -11.80 -11.45 22.28
C SER A 706 -12.72 -11.30 21.08
N CYS A 707 -13.55 -10.27 21.07
CA CYS A 707 -14.36 -9.91 19.91
C CYS A 707 -14.29 -8.40 19.68
N HIS A 708 -14.01 -8.00 18.43
CA HIS A 708 -14.16 -6.62 17.96
C HIS A 708 -15.36 -6.53 17.04
N HIS A 709 -16.22 -5.53 17.26
CA HIS A 709 -17.48 -5.40 16.54
C HIS A 709 -17.90 -3.94 16.33
N THR A 710 -18.61 -3.64 15.24
CA THR A 710 -19.28 -2.35 15.01
C THR A 710 -20.72 -2.32 15.53
N GLY A 711 -21.26 -3.47 15.93
CA GLY A 711 -22.67 -3.71 16.19
C GLY A 711 -23.11 -3.74 17.63
N GLY A 712 -24.42 -3.84 17.87
CA GLY A 712 -24.95 -4.16 19.19
C GLY A 712 -24.82 -5.67 19.47
N MET A 713 -24.02 -6.05 20.48
CA MET A 713 -23.95 -7.45 20.94
C MET A 713 -23.84 -7.58 22.45
N ASN A 714 -24.44 -8.64 22.98
CA ASN A 714 -24.22 -9.10 24.35
C ASN A 714 -23.70 -10.53 24.30
N TRP A 715 -22.69 -10.83 25.10
CA TRP A 715 -22.16 -12.18 25.16
C TRP A 715 -21.85 -12.56 26.61
N LYS A 716 -22.03 -13.82 26.95
CA LYS A 716 -21.81 -14.31 28.31
C LYS A 716 -21.29 -15.73 28.29
N LEU A 717 -20.45 -16.07 29.25
CA LEU A 717 -19.97 -17.42 29.43
C LEU A 717 -21.04 -18.26 30.15
N VAL A 718 -21.39 -19.40 29.58
CA VAL A 718 -22.39 -20.34 30.09
C VAL A 718 -21.84 -21.77 30.02
N PRO A 719 -21.99 -22.59 31.08
CA PRO A 719 -21.63 -24.00 31.02
C PRO A 719 -22.70 -24.80 30.24
N LYS A 720 -22.29 -25.56 29.22
CA LYS A 720 -23.17 -26.47 28.47
C LYS A 720 -22.57 -27.88 28.37
N SER A 721 -23.41 -28.91 28.38
CA SER A 721 -22.98 -30.31 28.24
C SER A 721 -22.95 -30.78 26.79
N ASN A 722 -23.85 -30.24 25.96
CA ASN A 722 -24.04 -30.61 24.58
C ASN A 722 -24.21 -29.37 23.72
N VAL A 723 -23.89 -29.49 22.43
CA VAL A 723 -24.26 -28.51 21.42
C VAL A 723 -25.15 -29.21 20.39
N ALA A 724 -26.21 -28.54 19.99
CA ALA A 724 -27.11 -29.07 18.98
C ALA A 724 -26.67 -28.56 17.62
N ILE A 725 -26.45 -29.46 16.66
CA ILE A 725 -26.05 -29.14 15.29
C ILE A 725 -27.01 -29.83 14.30
N GLY A 726 -27.77 -29.05 13.54
CA GLY A 726 -28.91 -29.51 12.74
C GLY A 726 -29.92 -30.27 13.60
N THR A 727 -30.21 -31.53 13.24
CA THR A 727 -31.07 -32.44 14.01
C THR A 727 -30.32 -33.24 15.07
N GLN A 728 -28.99 -33.20 15.11
CA GLN A 728 -28.17 -33.97 16.03
C GLN A 728 -27.83 -33.18 17.29
N VAL A 729 -27.81 -33.85 18.44
CA VAL A 729 -27.28 -33.29 19.68
C VAL A 729 -25.98 -34.01 19.98
N LEU A 730 -24.87 -33.29 19.86
CA LEU A 730 -23.53 -33.84 20.07
C LEU A 730 -23.05 -33.47 21.47
N LYS A 731 -22.48 -34.46 22.18
CA LYS A 731 -21.66 -34.16 23.35
C LYS A 731 -20.45 -33.36 22.89
N LEU A 732 -20.00 -32.39 23.68
CA LEU A 732 -18.87 -31.54 23.30
C LEU A 732 -17.57 -32.35 23.10
N GLY A 733 -17.40 -33.48 23.81
CA GLY A 733 -16.36 -34.47 23.55
C GLY A 733 -16.47 -35.20 22.19
N GLN A 734 -17.68 -35.42 21.68
CA GLN A 734 -17.91 -35.97 20.33
C GLN A 734 -17.63 -34.93 19.24
N LEU A 735 -17.97 -33.67 19.50
CA LEU A 735 -17.67 -32.55 18.60
C LEU A 735 -16.17 -32.44 18.35
N LYS A 736 -15.33 -32.61 19.40
CA LYS A 736 -13.87 -32.67 19.25
C LYS A 736 -13.46 -33.75 18.25
N LYS A 737 -13.98 -34.99 18.38
CA LYS A 737 -13.66 -36.13 17.47
C LYS A 737 -14.17 -35.98 16.03
N LEU A 738 -15.19 -35.17 15.81
CA LEU A 738 -15.74 -34.89 14.47
C LEU A 738 -14.92 -33.84 13.71
N VAL A 739 -14.23 -33.00 14.47
CA VAL A 739 -13.48 -31.86 13.98
C VAL A 739 -12.01 -32.22 13.76
N PHE A 740 -11.46 -33.09 14.62
CA PHE A 740 -10.22 -33.85 14.39
C PHE A 740 -10.43 -34.90 13.30
#